data_AF-A0A915ZBC0-F1
#
_entry.id   AF-A0A915ZBC0-F1
#
_cell.length_a   1.000
_cell.length_b   1.000
_cell.length_c   1.000
_cell.angle_alpha   90.00
_cell.angle_beta   90.00
_cell.angle_gamma   90.00
#
_symmetry.space_group_name_H-M   'P 1'
#
loop_
_entity.id
_entity.type
_entity.pdbx_description
1 polymer ?
#
loop_
_entity_poly.entity_id
_entity_poly.type
_entity_poly.pdbx_seq_one_letter_code
_entity_poly.pdbx_strand_id
1 'polypeptide(L)'
;MTEIDGAESITDGMIASAADITVSTVVIPFAQFVPLIKDVADILKRIVDLYSTAQHNKKITKLLMERVAAAHSAISILREDDLYTSKHYYNLQRLVQVLQKMKNYADVITQYNKVQKFLGAQTIESSFNNLCKEYELSIQLLNLTLMVDFRVNAEKERKILQDDLKELTKFQEALAESITDANKKMDSACMNITNVDQKVSYIVEKVSAMAITMQSLGDKGANQTKIDSIFHESLLPFDDYEETVIFRGDKLRKYIHVKTKEEFAFKTVEKGHFNMVKNQVTILKKLKDCQNIIHFYGITDGSDKYYLVTEWAEHKNLREYLSGSEPNSAIKVRLGFAYDIAKGLNFLNAVKIVHRDIRSENIVITDRYIAKITNFKVSRGIEAATNNLAVDKECVRHSSPEMLRRGMTGEVMDTKRKYDTKCEVYSFGILLWEIAECRTPYSQYEDFMEITQKVIDGYREPFTPNTGIPERYQELVTSAVDQNPGLRPIFSKMLTALQDIFHSYDAESPASRPVSIKKRVPVRKDTALFNWGSFNYLTIDKAVEEHKKGTMDKSIIYKCFDAYANMGNPKAKYYKAYYISKGWSDLICSQGERYKITANLYKEAADRGDEYPDAQLRYALMAMQGKGVEKDMDVAIEYLLKAANNDHLVAMFNVATYYFANNNNEMGKYYMIMAASKKYEEAINYCKVNNINM
;
A
#
# COMPACT_ATOMS: atom_id res chain seq x y z
N MET A 1 -20.11 47.00 -48.32
CA MET A 1 -21.22 47.86 -47.89
C MET A 1 -21.12 47.99 -46.38
N THR A 2 -20.83 49.23 -45.94
CA THR A 2 -20.91 49.81 -44.57
C THR A 2 -20.03 49.13 -43.49
N GLU A 3 -18.82 49.60 -43.15
CA GLU A 3 -18.45 50.85 -42.40
C GLU A 3 -19.28 51.00 -41.10
N ILE A 4 -18.67 51.16 -39.92
CA ILE A 4 -18.10 52.44 -39.40
C ILE A 4 -17.04 52.20 -38.31
N ASP A 5 -15.93 52.96 -38.45
CA ASP A 5 -14.99 53.62 -37.52
C ASP A 5 -14.99 53.34 -36.00
N GLY A 6 -13.85 53.45 -35.29
CA GLY A 6 -12.63 54.16 -35.65
C GLY A 6 -11.45 53.88 -34.72
N ALA A 7 -10.28 53.92 -35.35
CA ALA A 7 -8.98 54.07 -34.73
C ALA A 7 -8.46 55.46 -35.08
N GLU A 8 -8.03 56.24 -34.08
CA GLU A 8 -7.18 57.41 -34.31
C GLU A 8 -5.87 57.23 -33.54
N SER A 9 -4.79 57.30 -34.31
CA SER A 9 -3.39 57.36 -33.93
C SER A 9 -3.02 58.76 -33.48
N ILE A 10 -2.07 58.91 -32.54
CA ILE A 10 -1.02 59.94 -32.65
C ILE A 10 0.31 59.35 -32.16
N THR A 11 1.29 59.39 -33.05
CA THR A 11 2.71 59.06 -32.86
C THR A 11 3.51 60.25 -32.34
N ASP A 12 4.66 59.90 -31.74
CA ASP A 12 5.90 60.65 -31.57
C ASP A 12 6.05 61.74 -30.50
N GLY A 13 7.11 61.55 -29.69
CA GLY A 13 7.88 62.64 -29.09
C GLY A 13 8.25 62.43 -27.63
N MET A 14 9.40 61.78 -27.38
CA MET A 14 10.50 62.29 -26.54
C MET A 14 11.37 61.14 -25.99
N ILE A 15 12.55 61.00 -26.58
CA ILE A 15 13.72 60.41 -25.94
C ILE A 15 14.15 61.39 -24.84
N ALA A 16 13.99 61.02 -23.56
CA ALA A 16 14.63 61.72 -22.45
C ALA A 16 14.93 60.75 -21.29
N SER A 17 16.23 60.55 -21.10
CA SER A 17 16.96 60.15 -19.89
C SER A 17 16.51 58.93 -19.07
N ALA A 18 17.43 57.97 -18.98
CA ALA A 18 17.56 57.07 -17.85
C ALA A 18 17.46 57.85 -16.52
N ALA A 19 16.35 57.67 -15.82
CA ALA A 19 16.18 58.02 -14.42
C ALA A 19 15.62 56.79 -13.71
N ASP A 20 16.33 56.35 -12.69
CA ASP A 20 15.96 55.27 -11.77
C ASP A 20 14.47 55.31 -11.40
N ILE A 21 13.69 54.35 -11.92
CA ILE A 21 12.41 53.98 -11.31
C ILE A 21 12.78 53.15 -10.08
N THR A 22 13.04 53.83 -8.98
CA THR A 22 12.99 53.24 -7.65
C THR A 22 11.53 52.85 -7.39
N VAL A 23 11.20 51.57 -7.67
CA VAL A 23 9.94 50.98 -7.22
C VAL A 23 9.94 51.10 -5.70
N SER A 24 9.12 52.00 -5.14
CA SER A 24 8.99 52.14 -3.69
C SER A 24 8.57 50.79 -3.11
N THR A 25 9.46 50.13 -2.38
CA THR A 25 9.14 48.88 -1.67
C THR A 25 8.15 49.18 -0.56
N VAL A 26 6.86 49.04 -0.86
CA VAL A 26 5.79 49.13 0.13
C VAL A 26 5.99 48.01 1.14
N VAL A 27 6.13 48.38 2.42
CA VAL A 27 6.19 47.43 3.53
C VAL A 27 4.78 46.87 3.75
N ILE A 28 4.65 45.54 3.74
CA ILE A 28 3.38 44.85 3.96
C ILE A 28 3.38 44.31 5.41
N PRO A 29 2.34 44.59 6.22
CA PRO A 29 2.24 44.03 7.57
C PRO A 29 2.22 42.50 7.55
N PHE A 30 2.95 41.87 8.48
CA PHE A 30 3.04 40.41 8.61
C PHE A 30 1.67 39.73 8.73
N ALA A 31 0.69 40.39 9.37
CA ALA A 31 -0.69 39.91 9.48
C ALA A 31 -1.32 39.53 8.12
N GLN A 32 -0.91 40.16 7.02
CA GLN A 32 -1.41 39.82 5.68
C GLN A 32 -0.83 38.50 5.13
N PHE A 33 0.32 38.05 5.63
CA PHE A 33 0.96 36.80 5.23
C PHE A 33 0.33 35.59 5.94
N VAL A 34 -0.22 35.76 7.15
CA VAL A 34 -0.78 34.67 7.98
C VAL A 34 -1.78 33.76 7.23
N PRO A 35 -2.74 34.26 6.43
CA PRO A 35 -3.63 33.41 5.65
C PRO A 35 -2.88 32.52 4.64
N LEU A 36 -1.86 33.06 3.96
CA LEU A 36 -1.07 32.30 2.99
C LEU A 36 -0.23 31.22 3.69
N ILE A 37 0.31 31.49 4.88
CA ILE A 37 1.01 30.49 5.70
C ILE A 37 0.05 29.35 6.07
N LYS A 38 -1.17 29.69 6.48
CA LYS A 38 -2.21 28.70 6.80
C LYS A 38 -2.58 27.85 5.58
N ASP A 39 -2.73 28.45 4.40
CA ASP A 39 -3.00 27.72 3.17
C ASP A 39 -1.92 26.67 2.87
N VAL A 40 -0.64 27.01 3.09
CA VAL A 40 0.48 26.06 2.92
C VAL A 40 0.37 24.89 3.91
N ALA A 41 0.01 25.15 5.17
CA ALA A 41 -0.19 24.11 6.17
C ALA A 41 -1.35 23.17 5.80
N ASP A 42 -2.47 23.72 5.31
CA ASP A 42 -3.62 22.95 4.85
C ASP A 42 -3.28 22.11 3.60
N ILE A 43 -2.50 22.67 2.68
CA ILE A 43 -1.98 21.95 1.50
C ILE A 43 -1.10 20.76 1.94
N LEU A 44 -0.16 20.99 2.86
CA LEU A 44 0.71 19.94 3.40
C LEU A 44 -0.11 18.81 4.02
N LYS A 45 -1.05 19.15 4.91
CA LYS A 45 -1.94 18.17 5.53
C LYS A 45 -2.68 17.34 4.48
N ARG A 46 -3.18 17.99 3.43
CA ARG A 46 -3.90 17.28 2.37
C ARG A 46 -3.00 16.35 1.55
N ILE A 47 -1.76 16.73 1.28
CA ILE A 47 -0.80 15.85 0.59
C ILE A 47 -0.40 14.66 1.48
N VAL A 48 -0.24 14.86 2.79
CA VAL A 48 0.01 13.77 3.75
C VAL A 48 -1.12 12.75 3.72
N ASP A 49 -2.39 13.21 3.71
CA ASP A 49 -3.55 12.34 3.57
C ASP A 49 -3.51 11.54 2.25
N LEU A 50 -3.21 12.22 1.13
CA LEU A 50 -3.09 11.58 -0.19
C LEU A 50 -1.97 10.54 -0.23
N TYR A 51 -0.81 10.84 0.36
CA TYR A 51 0.31 9.90 0.46
C TYR A 51 -0.06 8.65 1.29
N SER A 52 -0.75 8.84 2.40
CA SER A 52 -1.17 7.74 3.27
C SER A 52 -2.16 6.79 2.57
N THR A 53 -3.03 7.34 1.72
CA THR A 53 -4.08 6.63 0.99
C THR A 53 -3.71 6.24 -0.45
N ALA A 54 -2.48 6.55 -0.89
CA ALA A 54 -2.00 6.33 -2.25
C ALA A 54 -1.99 4.83 -2.61
N GLN A 55 -2.71 4.48 -3.68
CA GLN A 55 -2.70 3.13 -4.27
C GLN A 55 -1.58 2.98 -5.31
N HIS A 56 -1.26 4.06 -6.01
CA HIS A 56 -0.22 4.12 -7.04
C HIS A 56 0.65 5.35 -6.86
N ASN A 57 1.82 5.37 -7.52
CA ASN A 57 2.75 6.51 -7.53
C ASN A 57 3.09 7.05 -6.14
N LYS A 58 3.20 6.15 -5.16
CA LYS A 58 3.38 6.49 -3.74
C LYS A 58 4.74 7.12 -3.47
N LYS A 59 5.79 6.70 -4.19
CA LYS A 59 7.12 7.31 -4.05
C LYS A 59 7.16 8.70 -4.71
N ILE A 60 6.51 8.88 -5.86
CA ILE A 60 6.36 10.21 -6.50
C ILE A 60 5.60 11.16 -5.56
N THR A 61 4.53 10.67 -4.94
CA THR A 61 3.75 11.48 -3.98
C THR A 61 4.55 11.80 -2.71
N LYS A 62 5.41 10.88 -2.25
CA LYS A 62 6.36 11.13 -1.16
C LYS A 62 7.31 12.28 -1.51
N LEU A 63 7.88 12.31 -2.71
CA LEU A 63 8.75 13.41 -3.15
C LEU A 63 8.03 14.76 -3.16
N LEU A 64 6.77 14.80 -3.62
CA LEU A 64 5.95 16.02 -3.56
C LEU A 64 5.68 16.44 -2.12
N MET A 65 5.35 15.49 -1.25
CA MET A 65 5.10 15.73 0.18
C MET A 65 6.33 16.32 0.86
N GLU A 66 7.52 15.75 0.62
CA GLU A 66 8.79 16.23 1.18
C GLU A 66 9.09 17.67 0.75
N ARG A 67 8.82 18.02 -0.52
CA ARG A 67 8.97 19.41 -1.03
C ARG A 67 7.96 20.38 -0.42
N VAL A 68 6.70 19.98 -0.28
CA VAL A 68 5.70 20.83 0.36
C VAL A 68 6.01 21.02 1.84
N ALA A 69 6.48 19.97 2.53
CA ALA A 69 6.91 20.04 3.93
C ALA A 69 8.11 20.98 4.09
N ALA A 70 9.07 20.91 3.19
CA ALA A 70 10.19 21.83 3.11
C ALA A 70 9.76 23.30 2.97
N ALA A 71 8.87 23.59 2.02
CA ALA A 71 8.33 24.95 1.84
C ALA A 71 7.57 25.43 3.09
N HIS A 72 6.75 24.55 3.69
CA HIS A 72 6.04 24.86 4.93
C HIS A 72 7.01 25.21 6.06
N SER A 73 8.07 24.42 6.27
CA SER A 73 9.10 24.70 7.27
C SER A 73 9.80 26.04 7.03
N ALA A 74 10.15 26.34 5.77
CA ALA A 74 10.80 27.61 5.42
C ALA A 74 9.91 28.83 5.70
N ILE A 75 8.61 28.71 5.44
CA ILE A 75 7.63 29.78 5.65
C ILE A 75 7.23 29.91 7.13
N SER A 76 7.25 28.81 7.89
CA SER A 76 6.88 28.81 9.31
C SER A 76 7.88 29.55 10.20
N ILE A 77 9.08 29.85 9.69
CA ILE A 77 10.15 30.57 10.40
C ILE A 77 9.99 32.10 10.25
N LEU A 78 9.15 32.57 9.33
CA LEU A 78 8.87 34.00 9.12
C LEU A 78 8.36 34.64 10.42
N ARG A 79 8.99 35.75 10.85
CA ARG A 79 8.65 36.44 12.11
C ARG A 79 7.92 37.75 11.86
N GLU A 80 7.14 38.18 12.83
CA GLU A 80 6.38 39.44 12.79
C GLU A 80 7.29 40.68 12.81
N ASP A 81 8.48 40.56 13.39
CA ASP A 81 9.48 41.64 13.51
C ASP A 81 10.30 41.89 12.23
N ASP A 82 10.17 41.02 11.22
CA ASP A 82 10.92 41.14 9.96
C ASP A 82 10.25 42.13 8.98
N LEU A 83 11.07 42.84 8.19
CA LEU A 83 10.59 43.79 7.18
C LEU A 83 10.21 43.08 5.88
N TYR A 84 8.91 42.88 5.66
CA TYR A 84 8.39 42.33 4.41
C TYR A 84 7.94 43.39 3.42
N THR A 85 8.19 43.13 2.15
CA THR A 85 7.79 44.02 1.05
C THR A 85 6.70 43.39 0.18
N SER A 86 6.03 44.21 -0.63
CA SER A 86 5.08 43.74 -1.66
C SER A 86 5.65 42.64 -2.57
N LYS A 87 6.96 42.66 -2.84
CA LYS A 87 7.66 41.61 -3.61
C LYS A 87 7.67 40.27 -2.88
N HIS A 88 7.90 40.26 -1.57
CA HIS A 88 7.86 39.04 -0.75
C HIS A 88 6.44 38.44 -0.73
N TYR A 89 5.44 39.31 -0.59
CA TYR A 89 4.03 38.91 -0.60
C TYR A 89 3.64 38.23 -1.93
N TYR A 90 3.94 38.87 -3.06
CA TYR A 90 3.67 38.31 -4.39
C TYR A 90 4.40 36.97 -4.63
N ASN A 91 5.65 36.87 -4.20
CA ASN A 91 6.42 35.64 -4.34
C ASN A 91 5.85 34.51 -3.47
N LEU A 92 5.35 34.81 -2.26
CA LEU A 92 4.67 33.82 -1.42
C LEU A 92 3.35 33.37 -2.06
N GLN A 93 2.55 34.28 -2.61
CA GLN A 93 1.33 33.92 -3.34
C GLN A 93 1.62 32.99 -4.52
N ARG A 94 2.67 33.27 -5.29
CA ARG A 94 3.11 32.40 -6.39
C ARG A 94 3.49 31.01 -5.89
N LEU A 95 4.22 30.92 -4.77
CA LEU A 95 4.57 29.63 -4.18
C LEU A 95 3.32 28.86 -3.73
N VAL A 96 2.36 29.50 -3.05
CA VAL A 96 1.08 28.89 -2.67
C VAL A 96 0.35 28.30 -3.88
N GLN A 97 0.31 29.03 -5.00
CA GLN A 97 -0.28 28.54 -6.25
C GLN A 97 0.43 27.29 -6.78
N VAL A 98 1.76 27.26 -6.77
CA VAL A 98 2.53 26.08 -7.21
C VAL A 98 2.29 24.90 -6.28
N LEU A 99 2.28 25.11 -4.96
CA LEU A 99 1.97 24.07 -3.98
C LEU A 99 0.55 23.52 -4.16
N GLN A 100 -0.42 24.37 -4.51
CA GLN A 100 -1.78 23.94 -4.85
C GLN A 100 -1.81 23.08 -6.11
N LYS A 101 -1.04 23.44 -7.15
CA LYS A 101 -0.87 22.61 -8.35
C LYS A 101 -0.25 21.25 -8.00
N MET A 102 0.78 21.22 -7.15
CA MET A 102 1.40 19.98 -6.66
C MET A 102 0.41 19.09 -5.90
N LYS A 103 -0.43 19.67 -5.04
CA LYS A 103 -1.48 18.94 -4.32
C LYS A 103 -2.54 18.37 -5.26
N ASN A 104 -2.95 19.12 -6.29
CA ASN A 104 -3.91 18.63 -7.27
C ASN A 104 -3.30 17.52 -8.13
N TYR A 105 -2.03 17.64 -8.49
CA TYR A 105 -1.30 16.60 -9.18
C TYR A 105 -1.17 15.32 -8.34
N ALA A 106 -0.82 15.44 -7.05
CA ALA A 106 -0.81 14.33 -6.10
C ALA A 106 -2.17 13.61 -6.02
N ASP A 107 -3.28 14.36 -5.98
CA ASP A 107 -4.64 13.79 -5.94
C ASP A 107 -4.96 12.98 -7.20
N VAL A 108 -4.44 13.41 -8.35
CA VAL A 108 -4.59 12.68 -9.62
C VAL A 108 -3.75 11.40 -9.61
N ILE A 109 -2.44 11.50 -9.31
CA ILE A 109 -1.49 10.39 -9.48
C ILE A 109 -1.68 9.22 -8.50
N THR A 110 -2.32 9.48 -7.36
CA THR A 110 -2.47 8.50 -6.27
C THR A 110 -3.60 7.49 -6.48
N GLN A 111 -4.59 7.82 -7.32
CA GLN A 111 -5.78 7.01 -7.57
C GLN A 111 -5.90 6.64 -9.04
N TYR A 112 -5.90 5.34 -9.33
CA TYR A 112 -5.87 4.84 -10.72
C TYR A 112 -6.96 5.45 -11.61
N ASN A 113 -8.21 5.52 -11.11
CA ASN A 113 -9.34 6.10 -11.84
C ASN A 113 -9.19 7.59 -12.20
N LYS A 114 -8.31 8.33 -11.50
CA LYS A 114 -7.99 9.73 -11.79
C LYS A 114 -6.80 9.85 -12.75
N VAL A 115 -5.77 9.02 -12.57
CA VAL A 115 -4.57 8.96 -13.45
C VAL A 115 -4.93 8.72 -14.90
N GLN A 116 -5.94 7.89 -15.12
CA GLN A 116 -6.44 7.52 -16.43
C GLN A 116 -6.78 8.73 -17.34
N LYS A 117 -7.22 9.86 -16.78
CA LYS A 117 -7.52 11.09 -17.54
C LYS A 117 -6.29 11.86 -18.03
N PHE A 118 -5.12 11.59 -17.45
CA PHE A 118 -3.86 12.27 -17.79
C PHE A 118 -3.03 11.53 -18.85
N LEU A 119 -3.30 10.25 -19.08
CA LEU A 119 -2.52 9.40 -19.99
C LEU A 119 -2.65 9.78 -21.48
N GLY A 120 -3.59 10.66 -21.84
CA GLY A 120 -3.86 11.03 -23.24
C GLY A 120 -3.11 12.24 -23.80
N ALA A 121 -2.37 13.03 -23.00
CA ALA A 121 -1.74 14.27 -23.51
C ALA A 121 -0.42 14.72 -22.84
N GLN A 122 -0.10 14.28 -21.62
CA GLN A 122 1.18 14.57 -20.94
C GLN A 122 1.62 13.34 -20.11
N THR A 123 2.89 12.96 -20.16
CA THR A 123 3.40 11.87 -19.31
C THR A 123 3.47 12.33 -17.85
N ILE A 124 3.14 11.45 -16.89
CA ILE A 124 3.32 11.67 -15.44
C ILE A 124 4.72 12.24 -15.16
N GLU A 125 5.74 11.72 -15.83
CA GLU A 125 7.11 12.23 -15.72
C GLU A 125 7.23 13.70 -16.16
N SER A 126 6.71 14.07 -17.34
CA SER A 126 6.78 15.45 -17.84
C SER A 126 6.03 16.44 -16.93
N SER A 127 4.84 16.09 -16.46
CA SER A 127 4.06 16.94 -15.56
C SER A 127 4.72 17.09 -14.20
N PHE A 128 5.29 16.01 -13.65
CA PHE A 128 6.09 16.08 -12.42
C PHE A 128 7.28 17.02 -12.62
N ASN A 129 8.08 16.81 -13.65
CA ASN A 129 9.30 17.61 -13.91
C ASN A 129 8.97 19.10 -14.09
N ASN A 130 7.89 19.45 -14.78
CA ASN A 130 7.44 20.84 -14.94
C ASN A 130 7.02 21.46 -13.61
N LEU A 131 6.28 20.73 -12.76
CA LEU A 131 5.91 21.19 -11.43
C LEU A 131 7.14 21.42 -10.52
N CYS A 132 8.14 20.54 -10.61
CA CYS A 132 9.39 20.71 -9.86
C CYS A 132 10.11 22.00 -10.26
N LYS A 133 10.20 22.27 -11.57
CA LYS A 133 10.81 23.52 -12.09
C LYS A 133 10.05 24.76 -11.61
N GLU A 134 8.73 24.75 -11.66
CA GLU A 134 7.91 25.86 -11.15
C GLU A 134 8.12 26.10 -9.65
N TYR A 135 8.25 25.01 -8.88
CA TYR A 135 8.51 25.06 -7.44
C TYR A 135 9.90 25.65 -7.15
N GLU A 136 10.94 25.14 -7.81
CA GLU A 136 12.32 25.62 -7.64
C GLU A 136 12.45 27.11 -7.97
N LEU A 137 11.84 27.56 -9.08
CA LEU A 137 11.82 28.97 -9.45
C LEU A 137 11.10 29.83 -8.39
N SER A 138 10.02 29.33 -7.81
CA SER A 138 9.26 30.07 -6.80
C SER A 138 10.04 30.20 -5.48
N ILE A 139 10.75 29.14 -5.08
CA ILE A 139 11.64 29.14 -3.91
C ILE A 139 12.84 30.08 -4.12
N GLN A 140 13.48 30.05 -5.30
CA GLN A 140 14.57 30.97 -5.63
C GLN A 140 14.14 32.44 -5.58
N LEU A 141 12.95 32.77 -6.09
CA LEU A 141 12.43 34.14 -6.10
C LEU A 141 12.11 34.68 -4.71
N LEU A 142 11.74 33.82 -3.76
CA LEU A 142 11.50 34.21 -2.37
C LEU A 142 12.78 34.65 -1.65
N ASN A 143 13.97 34.37 -2.19
CA ASN A 143 15.28 34.71 -1.63
C ASN A 143 15.38 34.43 -0.13
N LEU A 144 14.72 33.37 0.33
CA LEU A 144 14.84 32.88 1.70
C LEU A 144 16.29 32.41 1.84
N THR A 145 17.10 33.13 2.61
CA THR A 145 18.54 32.89 2.85
C THR A 145 18.86 31.51 3.48
N LEU A 146 17.85 30.65 3.65
CA LEU A 146 18.01 29.26 4.04
C LEU A 146 18.06 28.40 2.78
N MET A 147 19.23 28.37 2.12
CA MET A 147 19.57 27.27 1.23
C MET A 147 19.72 25.99 2.06
N VAL A 148 18.59 25.39 2.45
CA VAL A 148 18.56 23.94 2.65
C VAL A 148 18.70 23.37 1.25
N ASP A 149 19.71 22.53 1.04
CA ASP A 149 20.03 21.93 -0.24
C ASP A 149 18.89 20.99 -0.68
N PHE A 150 17.82 21.56 -1.25
CA PHE A 150 16.64 20.82 -1.73
C PHE A 150 16.91 20.05 -3.03
N ARG A 151 18.16 20.05 -3.50
CA ARG A 151 18.61 19.20 -4.61
C ARG A 151 18.70 17.77 -4.13
N VAL A 152 17.56 17.09 -4.02
CA VAL A 152 17.57 15.63 -4.14
C VAL A 152 18.23 15.34 -5.48
N ASN A 153 19.30 14.54 -5.47
CA ASN A 153 20.05 14.18 -6.68
C ASN A 153 19.06 13.83 -7.81
N ALA A 154 19.10 14.58 -8.92
CA ALA A 154 18.19 14.41 -10.05
C ALA A 154 18.20 12.96 -10.58
N GLU A 155 19.30 12.24 -10.40
CA GLU A 155 19.41 10.81 -10.71
C GLU A 155 18.55 9.94 -9.79
N LYS A 156 18.54 10.24 -8.49
CA LYS A 156 17.73 9.53 -7.49
C LYS A 156 16.23 9.77 -7.73
N GLU A 157 15.83 11.01 -8.05
CA GLU A 157 14.44 11.30 -8.39
C GLU A 157 14.02 10.60 -9.68
N ARG A 158 14.84 10.65 -10.74
CA ARG A 158 14.53 9.98 -12.01
C ARG A 158 14.36 8.47 -11.82
N LYS A 159 15.22 7.85 -11.02
CA LYS A 159 15.08 6.42 -10.67
C LYS A 159 13.79 6.14 -9.90
N ILE A 160 13.43 6.98 -8.93
CA ILE A 160 12.17 6.85 -8.18
C ILE A 160 10.97 6.96 -9.11
N LEU A 161 10.98 7.92 -10.03
CA LEU A 161 9.92 8.09 -11.04
C LEU A 161 9.81 6.85 -11.92
N GLN A 162 10.92 6.37 -12.47
CA GLN A 162 10.94 5.18 -13.32
C GLN A 162 10.43 3.93 -12.59
N ASP A 163 10.78 3.75 -11.32
CA ASP A 163 10.28 2.62 -10.54
C ASP A 163 8.75 2.65 -10.36
N ASP A 164 8.19 3.81 -9.96
CA ASP A 164 6.74 3.96 -9.75
C ASP A 164 5.97 3.83 -11.08
N LEU A 165 6.51 4.38 -12.18
CA LEU A 165 5.95 4.24 -13.52
C LEU A 165 5.97 2.79 -14.01
N LYS A 166 7.06 2.06 -13.75
CA LYS A 166 7.17 0.64 -14.08
C LYS A 166 6.16 -0.19 -13.29
N GLU A 167 5.98 0.09 -12.00
CA GLU A 167 4.96 -0.58 -11.17
C GLU A 167 3.54 -0.31 -11.68
N LEU A 168 3.25 0.93 -12.08
CA LEU A 168 1.96 1.31 -12.67
C LEU A 168 1.73 0.62 -14.02
N THR A 169 2.77 0.55 -14.87
CA THR A 169 2.69 -0.09 -16.19
C THR A 169 2.42 -1.59 -16.06
N LYS A 170 3.15 -2.29 -15.16
CA LYS A 170 2.89 -3.71 -14.86
C LYS A 170 1.45 -3.94 -14.40
N PHE A 171 0.93 -3.04 -13.55
CA PHE A 171 -0.46 -3.11 -13.10
C PHE A 171 -1.44 -2.93 -14.27
N GLN A 172 -1.18 -1.99 -15.18
CA GLN A 172 -1.99 -1.78 -16.38
C GLN A 172 -1.97 -2.97 -17.34
N GLU A 173 -0.81 -3.59 -17.55
CA GLU A 173 -0.64 -4.80 -18.36
C GLU A 173 -1.46 -5.96 -17.78
N ALA A 174 -1.37 -6.19 -16.47
CA ALA A 174 -2.12 -7.27 -15.82
C ALA A 174 -3.64 -7.02 -15.80
N LEU A 175 -4.08 -5.75 -15.70
CA LEU A 175 -5.48 -5.39 -15.93
C LEU A 175 -5.90 -5.66 -17.37
N ALA A 176 -5.03 -5.36 -18.34
CA ALA A 176 -5.32 -5.61 -19.74
C ALA A 176 -5.52 -7.10 -20.03
N GLU A 177 -4.63 -7.94 -19.50
CA GLU A 177 -4.75 -9.40 -19.57
C GLU A 177 -6.07 -9.91 -18.98
N SER A 178 -6.55 -9.31 -17.88
CA SER A 178 -7.82 -9.72 -17.26
C SER A 178 -9.07 -9.41 -18.11
N ILE A 179 -8.97 -8.49 -19.07
CA ILE A 179 -10.11 -8.03 -19.89
C ILE A 179 -10.03 -8.57 -21.32
N THR A 180 -8.84 -8.86 -21.84
CA THR A 180 -8.73 -9.53 -23.14
C THR A 180 -9.03 -11.01 -23.04
N ASP A 181 -10.23 -11.37 -23.48
CA ASP A 181 -10.60 -12.76 -23.76
C ASP A 181 -9.72 -13.31 -24.89
N ALA A 182 -8.98 -14.39 -24.61
CA ALA A 182 -8.22 -15.12 -25.62
C ALA A 182 -9.13 -15.84 -26.66
N ASN A 183 -10.46 -15.88 -26.48
CA ASN A 183 -11.35 -16.76 -27.25
C ASN A 183 -12.68 -16.18 -27.77
N LYS A 184 -13.06 -14.93 -27.49
CA LYS A 184 -14.19 -14.32 -28.20
C LYS A 184 -13.72 -13.61 -29.47
N LYS A 185 -14.50 -13.77 -30.55
CA LYS A 185 -14.43 -12.95 -31.77
C LYS A 185 -14.37 -11.49 -31.33
N MET A 186 -13.15 -10.96 -31.33
CA MET A 186 -12.81 -9.62 -30.87
C MET A 186 -13.63 -8.61 -31.66
N ASP A 187 -14.16 -7.59 -30.99
CA ASP A 187 -14.57 -6.37 -31.69
C ASP A 187 -13.38 -5.94 -32.55
N SER A 188 -13.60 -5.85 -33.86
CA SER A 188 -12.61 -5.64 -34.92
C SER A 188 -11.73 -4.39 -34.73
N ALA A 189 -12.04 -3.53 -33.76
CA ALA A 189 -11.22 -2.40 -33.33
C ALA A 189 -9.96 -2.81 -32.54
N CYS A 190 -9.99 -3.91 -31.77
CA CYS A 190 -8.88 -4.29 -30.88
C CYS A 190 -7.76 -5.07 -31.60
N MET A 191 -8.09 -5.74 -32.72
CA MET A 191 -7.14 -6.54 -33.53
C MET A 191 -6.11 -5.69 -34.28
N ASN A 192 -6.42 -4.43 -34.59
CA ASN A 192 -5.49 -3.54 -35.32
C ASN A 192 -4.55 -2.75 -34.41
N ILE A 193 -4.68 -2.93 -33.09
CA ILE A 193 -3.87 -2.23 -32.10
C ILE A 193 -2.69 -3.14 -31.73
N THR A 194 -1.58 -2.99 -32.44
CA THR A 194 -0.30 -3.65 -32.13
C THR A 194 0.44 -2.99 -30.97
N ASN A 195 0.01 -1.78 -30.56
CA ASN A 195 0.64 -1.01 -29.49
C ASN A 195 -0.05 -1.26 -28.14
N VAL A 196 0.70 -1.76 -27.16
CA VAL A 196 0.29 -1.98 -25.77
C VAL A 196 -0.36 -0.72 -25.16
N ASP A 197 0.15 0.47 -25.49
CA ASP A 197 -0.34 1.74 -24.94
C ASP A 197 -1.78 2.07 -25.39
N GLN A 198 -2.11 1.79 -26.64
CA GLN A 198 -3.46 2.01 -27.19
C GLN A 198 -4.46 0.99 -26.61
N LYS A 199 -4.01 -0.26 -26.40
CA LYS A 199 -4.81 -1.32 -25.78
C LYS A 199 -5.08 -1.00 -24.31
N VAL A 200 -4.07 -0.51 -23.59
CA VAL A 200 -4.18 0.00 -22.22
C VAL A 200 -5.13 1.21 -22.17
N SER A 201 -5.06 2.17 -23.10
CA SER A 201 -5.96 3.34 -23.15
C SER A 201 -7.43 2.95 -23.33
N TYR A 202 -7.76 2.04 -24.24
CA TYR A 202 -9.12 1.54 -24.44
C TYR A 202 -9.68 0.83 -23.19
N ILE A 203 -8.85 0.01 -22.57
CA ILE A 203 -9.19 -0.72 -21.34
C ILE A 203 -9.39 0.24 -20.17
N VAL A 204 -8.52 1.24 -20.07
CA VAL A 204 -8.62 2.34 -19.14
C VAL A 204 -9.96 3.06 -19.27
N GLU A 205 -10.38 3.43 -20.49
CA GLU A 205 -11.66 4.09 -20.75
C GLU A 205 -12.86 3.23 -20.33
N LYS A 206 -12.84 1.94 -20.69
CA LYS A 206 -13.87 0.95 -20.30
C LYS A 206 -13.99 0.83 -18.78
N VAL A 207 -12.86 0.63 -18.09
CA VAL A 207 -12.79 0.51 -16.62
C VAL A 207 -13.26 1.82 -15.95
N SER A 208 -12.86 2.97 -16.47
CA SER A 208 -13.30 4.29 -16.01
C SER A 208 -14.81 4.49 -16.12
N ALA A 209 -15.37 4.23 -17.30
CA ALA A 209 -16.82 4.34 -17.54
C ALA A 209 -17.60 3.44 -16.58
N MET A 210 -17.06 2.25 -16.30
CA MET A 210 -17.65 1.30 -15.38
C MET A 210 -17.58 1.76 -13.93
N ALA A 211 -16.45 2.30 -13.49
CA ALA A 211 -16.28 2.87 -12.15
C ALA A 211 -17.25 4.04 -11.90
N ILE A 212 -17.39 4.95 -12.87
CA ILE A 212 -18.35 6.09 -12.80
C ILE A 212 -19.79 5.57 -12.69
N THR A 213 -20.13 4.56 -13.50
CA THR A 213 -21.46 3.94 -13.44
C THR A 213 -21.73 3.33 -12.07
N MET A 214 -20.74 2.65 -11.49
CA MET A 214 -20.85 2.01 -10.17
C MET A 214 -20.98 3.01 -9.02
N GLN A 215 -20.33 4.17 -9.10
CA GLN A 215 -20.49 5.24 -8.11
C GLN A 215 -21.92 5.78 -8.08
N SER A 216 -22.57 5.90 -9.25
CA SER A 216 -23.96 6.38 -9.32
C SER A 216 -24.98 5.43 -8.68
N LEU A 217 -24.66 4.14 -8.49
CA LEU A 217 -25.56 3.17 -7.84
C LEU A 217 -25.70 3.39 -6.31
N GLY A 218 -24.83 4.22 -5.72
CA GLY A 218 -24.89 4.57 -4.30
C GLY A 218 -25.96 5.59 -3.93
N ASP A 219 -26.45 6.37 -4.90
CA ASP A 219 -27.45 7.43 -4.69
C ASP A 219 -28.87 6.84 -4.66
N LYS A 220 -29.48 6.84 -3.48
CA LYS A 220 -30.85 6.38 -3.27
C LYS A 220 -31.83 7.35 -3.94
N GLY A 221 -32.53 6.88 -4.98
CA GLY A 221 -33.74 7.53 -5.51
C GLY A 221 -33.82 7.59 -7.04
N ALA A 222 -32.74 7.98 -7.73
CA ALA A 222 -32.77 8.22 -9.19
C ALA A 222 -32.52 6.96 -10.04
N ASN A 223 -31.95 5.90 -9.46
CA ASN A 223 -31.48 4.73 -10.22
C ASN A 223 -32.37 3.48 -10.11
N GLN A 224 -33.42 3.48 -9.29
CA GLN A 224 -34.27 2.29 -9.13
C GLN A 224 -34.95 1.89 -10.44
N THR A 225 -35.48 2.86 -11.18
CA THR A 225 -36.15 2.65 -12.48
C THR A 225 -35.19 2.11 -13.55
N LYS A 226 -33.92 2.56 -13.56
CA LYS A 226 -32.88 2.03 -14.45
C LYS A 226 -32.43 0.62 -14.06
N ILE A 227 -32.36 0.33 -12.77
CA ILE A 227 -32.05 -1.03 -12.27
C ILE A 227 -33.17 -1.99 -12.68
N ASP A 228 -34.42 -1.58 -12.53
CA ASP A 228 -35.58 -2.39 -12.91
C ASP A 228 -35.63 -2.62 -14.43
N SER A 229 -35.34 -1.60 -15.26
CA SER A 229 -35.25 -1.78 -16.72
C SER A 229 -34.13 -2.73 -17.13
N ILE A 230 -32.94 -2.59 -16.52
CA ILE A 230 -31.79 -3.49 -16.76
C ILE A 230 -32.16 -4.95 -16.42
N PHE A 231 -32.93 -5.14 -15.37
CA PHE A 231 -33.36 -6.47 -14.92
C PHE A 231 -34.32 -7.11 -15.93
N HIS A 232 -35.29 -6.35 -16.46
CA HIS A 232 -36.23 -6.82 -17.48
C HIS A 232 -35.56 -7.09 -18.84
N GLU A 233 -34.60 -6.27 -19.25
CA GLU A 233 -33.81 -6.50 -20.49
C GLU A 233 -32.96 -7.77 -20.46
N SER A 234 -32.66 -8.30 -19.28
CA SER A 234 -31.75 -9.44 -19.11
C SER A 234 -32.48 -10.77 -19.05
N LEU A 235 -33.78 -10.80 -19.39
CA LEU A 235 -34.59 -12.02 -19.43
C LEU A 235 -34.23 -12.88 -20.64
N LEU A 236 -33.66 -14.04 -20.38
CA LEU A 236 -33.39 -15.08 -21.36
C LEU A 236 -34.65 -15.95 -21.54
N PRO A 237 -34.92 -16.46 -22.75
CA PRO A 237 -36.03 -17.38 -23.00
C PRO A 237 -35.74 -18.75 -22.37
N PHE A 238 -36.48 -19.14 -21.32
CA PHE A 238 -36.27 -20.40 -20.60
C PHE A 238 -36.33 -21.63 -21.52
N ASP A 239 -37.27 -21.63 -22.47
CA ASP A 239 -37.53 -22.74 -23.40
C ASP A 239 -36.40 -22.99 -24.41
N ASP A 240 -35.44 -22.07 -24.54
CA ASP A 240 -34.24 -22.28 -25.37
C ASP A 240 -33.18 -23.17 -24.68
N TYR A 241 -33.44 -23.65 -23.46
CA TYR A 241 -32.51 -24.43 -22.65
C TYR A 241 -33.10 -25.76 -22.17
N GLU A 242 -32.29 -26.82 -22.22
CA GLU A 242 -32.64 -28.16 -21.73
C GLU A 242 -31.82 -28.49 -20.46
N GLU A 243 -32.51 -28.94 -19.41
CA GLU A 243 -31.86 -29.38 -18.17
C GLU A 243 -31.12 -30.70 -18.35
N THR A 244 -29.91 -30.79 -17.82
CA THR A 244 -29.14 -32.05 -17.78
C THR A 244 -29.33 -32.77 -16.45
N VAL A 245 -28.87 -34.02 -16.36
CA VAL A 245 -28.88 -34.79 -15.09
C VAL A 245 -27.88 -34.26 -14.05
N ILE A 246 -27.04 -33.28 -14.40
CA ILE A 246 -25.97 -32.77 -13.53
C ILE A 246 -26.49 -31.62 -12.66
N PHE A 247 -26.36 -31.79 -11.34
CA PHE A 247 -26.71 -30.79 -10.35
C PHE A 247 -25.64 -30.67 -9.26
N ARG A 248 -25.53 -29.48 -8.64
CA ARG A 248 -24.60 -29.21 -7.53
C ARG A 248 -25.36 -28.54 -6.38
N GLY A 249 -25.57 -29.28 -5.31
CA GLY A 249 -26.44 -28.87 -4.21
C GLY A 249 -27.89 -28.61 -4.66
N ASP A 250 -28.66 -27.97 -3.80
CA ASP A 250 -30.11 -27.82 -4.03
C ASP A 250 -30.47 -26.72 -5.04
N LYS A 251 -29.56 -25.79 -5.28
CA LYS A 251 -29.85 -24.53 -5.99
C LYS A 251 -29.11 -24.35 -7.31
N LEU A 252 -28.22 -25.24 -7.72
CA LEU A 252 -27.48 -25.13 -8.99
C LEU A 252 -27.74 -26.33 -9.89
N ARG A 253 -28.12 -26.06 -11.14
CA ARG A 253 -28.41 -27.05 -12.18
C ARG A 253 -27.62 -26.72 -13.45
N LYS A 254 -27.21 -27.74 -14.20
CA LYS A 254 -26.55 -27.57 -15.51
C LYS A 254 -27.58 -27.67 -16.62
N TYR A 255 -27.61 -26.67 -17.48
CA TYR A 255 -28.49 -26.59 -18.66
C TYR A 255 -27.65 -26.48 -19.93
N ILE A 256 -28.21 -26.90 -21.06
CA ILE A 256 -27.58 -26.78 -22.38
C ILE A 256 -28.52 -25.97 -23.28
N HIS A 257 -27.99 -24.98 -23.98
CA HIS A 257 -28.78 -24.23 -24.96
C HIS A 257 -29.09 -25.12 -26.17
N VAL A 258 -30.36 -25.23 -26.54
CA VAL A 258 -30.88 -26.18 -27.55
C VAL A 258 -30.15 -26.03 -28.89
N LYS A 259 -29.98 -24.79 -29.36
CA LYS A 259 -29.32 -24.46 -30.64
C LYS A 259 -27.79 -24.45 -30.59
N THR A 260 -27.18 -23.69 -29.67
CA THR A 260 -25.72 -23.49 -29.66
C THR A 260 -24.96 -24.66 -29.03
N LYS A 261 -25.65 -25.52 -28.26
CA LYS A 261 -25.07 -26.60 -27.45
C LYS A 261 -24.07 -26.12 -26.40
N GLU A 262 -24.07 -24.83 -26.08
CA GLU A 262 -23.27 -24.26 -24.99
C GLU A 262 -23.87 -24.64 -23.63
N GLU A 263 -23.01 -24.72 -22.62
CA GLU A 263 -23.37 -25.15 -21.27
C GLU A 263 -23.52 -23.97 -20.30
N PHE A 264 -24.56 -24.02 -19.48
CA PHE A 264 -24.96 -22.94 -18.59
C PHE A 264 -25.22 -23.45 -17.18
N ALA A 265 -24.95 -22.59 -16.20
CA ALA A 265 -25.29 -22.83 -14.80
C ALA A 265 -26.53 -22.01 -14.43
N PHE A 266 -27.59 -22.70 -14.01
CA PHE A 266 -28.84 -22.09 -13.59
C PHE A 266 -28.90 -22.14 -12.06
N LYS A 267 -28.79 -20.96 -11.42
CA LYS A 267 -28.87 -20.83 -9.97
C LYS A 267 -30.24 -20.32 -9.54
N THR A 268 -30.97 -21.11 -8.77
CA THR A 268 -32.31 -20.78 -8.29
C THR A 268 -32.30 -19.54 -7.39
N VAL A 269 -33.20 -18.61 -7.68
CA VAL A 269 -33.49 -17.40 -6.90
C VAL A 269 -34.91 -17.50 -6.35
N GLU A 270 -35.03 -17.51 -5.02
CA GLU A 270 -36.32 -17.51 -4.35
C GLU A 270 -37.03 -16.15 -4.54
N LYS A 271 -38.34 -16.19 -4.81
CA LYS A 271 -39.16 -14.98 -5.11
C LYS A 271 -39.07 -13.89 -4.02
N GLY A 272 -38.88 -14.26 -2.75
CA GLY A 272 -38.70 -13.29 -1.64
C GLY A 272 -37.36 -12.55 -1.62
N HIS A 273 -36.35 -13.05 -2.33
CA HIS A 273 -34.99 -12.48 -2.39
C HIS A 273 -34.77 -11.59 -3.62
N PHE A 274 -35.84 -11.21 -4.32
CA PHE A 274 -35.82 -10.47 -5.58
C PHE A 274 -34.99 -9.18 -5.53
N ASN A 275 -35.15 -8.37 -4.48
CA ASN A 275 -34.40 -7.12 -4.31
C ASN A 275 -32.91 -7.34 -3.99
N MET A 276 -32.53 -8.49 -3.40
CA MET A 276 -31.13 -8.80 -3.12
C MET A 276 -30.35 -9.14 -4.40
N VAL A 277 -31.02 -9.70 -5.41
CA VAL A 277 -30.39 -10.12 -6.67
C VAL A 277 -30.24 -8.96 -7.66
N LYS A 278 -31.08 -7.91 -7.58
CA LYS A 278 -30.99 -6.72 -8.45
C LYS A 278 -29.60 -6.06 -8.43
N ASN A 279 -29.01 -5.89 -7.23
CA ASN A 279 -27.68 -5.32 -7.08
C ASN A 279 -26.61 -6.22 -7.72
N GLN A 280 -26.67 -7.52 -7.44
CA GLN A 280 -25.76 -8.50 -8.01
C GLN A 280 -25.80 -8.52 -9.54
N VAL A 281 -26.99 -8.51 -10.13
CA VAL A 281 -27.20 -8.49 -11.60
C VAL A 281 -26.62 -7.23 -12.21
N THR A 282 -26.87 -6.08 -11.57
CA THR A 282 -26.35 -4.78 -12.04
C THR A 282 -24.82 -4.78 -12.04
N ILE A 283 -24.20 -5.30 -10.97
CA ILE A 283 -22.75 -5.44 -10.88
C ILE A 283 -22.24 -6.39 -11.97
N LEU A 284 -22.75 -7.61 -12.04
CA LEU A 284 -22.30 -8.64 -12.99
C LEU A 284 -22.45 -8.22 -14.46
N LYS A 285 -23.57 -7.57 -14.84
CA LYS A 285 -23.79 -7.10 -16.22
C LYS A 285 -22.73 -6.08 -16.66
N LYS A 286 -22.21 -5.30 -15.71
CA LYS A 286 -21.13 -4.36 -15.98
C LYS A 286 -19.79 -5.07 -16.00
N LEU A 287 -19.51 -5.98 -15.06
CA LEU A 287 -18.25 -6.72 -15.00
C LEU A 287 -18.03 -7.77 -16.11
N LYS A 288 -18.96 -7.93 -17.06
CA LYS A 288 -18.98 -8.97 -18.11
C LYS A 288 -17.71 -9.09 -18.97
N ASP A 289 -16.94 -8.00 -19.07
CA ASP A 289 -15.75 -7.93 -19.92
C ASP A 289 -14.49 -8.49 -19.20
N CYS A 290 -14.55 -8.82 -17.90
CA CYS A 290 -13.42 -9.41 -17.18
C CYS A 290 -13.47 -10.94 -17.18
N GLN A 291 -12.39 -11.57 -17.64
CA GLN A 291 -12.25 -13.02 -17.75
C GLN A 291 -12.17 -13.73 -16.40
N ASN A 292 -11.61 -13.08 -15.38
CA ASN A 292 -11.48 -13.65 -14.03
C ASN A 292 -12.72 -13.38 -13.14
N ILE A 293 -13.79 -12.83 -13.71
CA ILE A 293 -15.12 -12.74 -13.10
C ILE A 293 -16.04 -13.73 -13.83
N ILE A 294 -16.93 -14.40 -13.09
CA ILE A 294 -17.90 -15.32 -13.69
C ILE A 294 -18.72 -14.61 -14.77
N HIS A 295 -18.80 -15.23 -15.95
CA HIS A 295 -19.59 -14.69 -17.04
C HIS A 295 -21.07 -14.83 -16.73
N PHE A 296 -21.76 -13.69 -16.73
CA PHE A 296 -23.19 -13.58 -16.48
C PHE A 296 -23.94 -13.36 -17.78
N TYR A 297 -24.89 -14.23 -18.09
CA TYR A 297 -25.68 -14.14 -19.33
C TYR A 297 -27.00 -13.40 -19.12
N GLY A 298 -27.63 -13.56 -17.96
CA GLY A 298 -28.94 -12.99 -17.71
C GLY A 298 -29.70 -13.71 -16.60
N ILE A 299 -31.01 -13.47 -16.57
CA ILE A 299 -31.97 -14.10 -15.67
C ILE A 299 -33.00 -14.81 -16.54
N THR A 300 -33.59 -15.89 -16.07
CA THR A 300 -34.74 -16.50 -16.76
C THR A 300 -35.84 -16.85 -15.78
N ASP A 301 -37.07 -16.90 -16.26
CA ASP A 301 -38.27 -17.25 -15.50
C ASP A 301 -38.72 -18.66 -15.87
N GLY A 302 -38.62 -19.60 -14.93
CA GLY A 302 -39.04 -20.99 -15.12
C GLY A 302 -40.43 -21.26 -14.56
N SER A 303 -41.36 -20.31 -14.68
CA SER A 303 -42.77 -20.33 -14.23
C SER A 303 -42.98 -20.32 -12.71
N ASP A 304 -42.23 -21.10 -11.93
CA ASP A 304 -42.32 -21.13 -10.46
C ASP A 304 -41.19 -20.35 -9.76
N LYS A 305 -40.02 -20.23 -10.42
CA LYS A 305 -38.77 -19.67 -9.88
C LYS A 305 -38.05 -18.82 -10.93
N TYR A 306 -37.25 -17.88 -10.44
CA TYR A 306 -36.26 -17.18 -11.25
C TYR A 306 -34.91 -17.89 -11.16
N TYR A 307 -34.14 -17.85 -12.25
CA TYR A 307 -32.80 -18.40 -12.31
C TYR A 307 -31.81 -17.32 -12.71
N LEU A 308 -30.72 -17.21 -11.95
CA LEU A 308 -29.54 -16.46 -12.37
C LEU A 308 -28.70 -17.36 -13.28
N VAL A 309 -28.48 -16.94 -14.53
CA VAL A 309 -27.79 -17.72 -15.56
C VAL A 309 -26.35 -17.24 -15.72
N THR A 310 -25.41 -18.14 -15.47
CA THR A 310 -23.96 -17.91 -15.65
C THR A 310 -23.34 -19.00 -16.51
N GLU A 311 -22.06 -18.84 -16.86
CA GLU A 311 -21.29 -19.95 -17.43
C GLU A 311 -21.22 -21.14 -16.47
N TRP A 312 -21.14 -22.34 -17.05
CA TRP A 312 -20.88 -23.56 -16.31
C TRP A 312 -19.38 -23.72 -16.05
N ALA A 313 -19.01 -23.92 -14.78
CA ALA A 313 -17.63 -24.16 -14.38
C ALA A 313 -17.39 -25.66 -14.17
N GLU A 314 -16.69 -26.33 -15.08
CA GLU A 314 -16.60 -27.80 -15.10
C GLU A 314 -15.95 -28.38 -13.83
N HIS A 315 -14.94 -27.70 -13.28
CA HIS A 315 -14.16 -28.18 -12.13
C HIS A 315 -14.67 -27.65 -10.77
N LYS A 316 -15.98 -27.36 -10.67
CA LYS A 316 -16.66 -26.95 -9.43
C LYS A 316 -16.08 -25.66 -8.81
N ASN A 317 -16.35 -25.41 -7.53
CA ASN A 317 -15.67 -24.35 -6.78
C ASN A 317 -14.29 -24.83 -6.30
N LEU A 318 -13.45 -23.87 -5.94
CA LEU A 318 -12.07 -24.11 -5.54
C LEU A 318 -11.96 -24.94 -4.25
N ARG A 319 -12.89 -24.79 -3.29
CA ARG A 319 -12.93 -25.62 -2.07
C ARG A 319 -13.06 -27.11 -2.44
N GLU A 320 -14.04 -27.42 -3.28
CA GLU A 320 -14.31 -28.77 -3.76
C GLU A 320 -13.15 -29.30 -4.62
N TYR A 321 -12.58 -28.45 -5.48
CA TYR A 321 -11.43 -28.81 -6.31
C TYR A 321 -10.22 -29.19 -5.47
N LEU A 322 -9.85 -28.37 -4.47
CA LEU A 322 -8.70 -28.61 -3.60
C LEU A 322 -8.88 -29.83 -2.69
N SER A 323 -10.13 -30.17 -2.35
CA SER A 323 -10.46 -31.33 -1.51
C SER A 323 -10.61 -32.63 -2.32
N GLY A 324 -10.70 -32.53 -3.65
CA GLY A 324 -10.90 -33.66 -4.55
C GLY A 324 -9.62 -34.48 -4.78
N SER A 325 -9.79 -35.72 -5.25
CA SER A 325 -8.68 -36.62 -5.63
C SER A 325 -8.13 -36.36 -7.03
N GLU A 326 -8.43 -35.20 -7.66
CA GLU A 326 -8.03 -34.95 -9.04
C GLU A 326 -6.49 -34.87 -9.19
N PRO A 327 -5.91 -35.46 -10.26
CA PRO A 327 -4.46 -35.52 -10.48
C PRO A 327 -3.75 -34.15 -10.63
N ASN A 328 -4.50 -33.05 -10.77
CA ASN A 328 -3.98 -31.70 -11.04
C ASN A 328 -3.79 -30.83 -9.78
N SER A 329 -3.25 -31.42 -8.71
CA SER A 329 -2.73 -30.71 -7.52
C SER A 329 -1.35 -30.06 -7.73
N ALA A 330 -0.84 -30.10 -8.97
CA ALA A 330 0.43 -29.52 -9.36
C ALA A 330 0.53 -28.06 -8.89
N ILE A 331 1.62 -27.73 -8.20
CA ILE A 331 1.85 -26.41 -7.61
C ILE A 331 1.65 -25.30 -8.64
N LYS A 332 2.12 -25.49 -9.87
CA LYS A 332 1.96 -24.52 -10.96
C LYS A 332 0.49 -24.17 -11.24
N VAL A 333 -0.42 -25.15 -11.26
CA VAL A 333 -1.86 -24.91 -11.46
C VAL A 333 -2.42 -24.08 -10.31
N ARG A 334 -2.01 -24.40 -9.08
CA ARG A 334 -2.41 -23.67 -7.86
C ARG A 334 -1.90 -22.23 -7.85
N LEU A 335 -0.65 -22.01 -8.26
CA LEU A 335 -0.09 -20.67 -8.47
C LEU A 335 -0.84 -19.91 -9.57
N GLY A 336 -1.26 -20.61 -10.64
CA GLY A 336 -2.12 -20.06 -11.69
C GLY A 336 -3.46 -19.57 -11.15
N PHE A 337 -4.14 -20.36 -10.31
CA PHE A 337 -5.39 -19.94 -9.66
C PHE A 337 -5.19 -18.71 -8.77
N ALA A 338 -4.13 -18.70 -7.96
CA ALA A 338 -3.80 -17.53 -7.13
C ALA A 338 -3.62 -16.27 -7.98
N TYR A 339 -2.92 -16.38 -9.11
CA TYR A 339 -2.71 -15.28 -10.04
C TYR A 339 -4.01 -14.82 -10.73
N ASP A 340 -4.84 -15.76 -11.18
CA ASP A 340 -6.16 -15.48 -11.75
C ASP A 340 -7.09 -14.74 -10.79
N ILE A 341 -7.17 -15.18 -9.54
CA ILE A 341 -7.95 -14.51 -8.49
C ILE A 341 -7.40 -13.09 -8.25
N ALA A 342 -6.07 -12.93 -8.23
CA ALA A 342 -5.45 -11.61 -8.08
C ALA A 342 -5.84 -10.65 -9.21
N LYS A 343 -5.88 -11.12 -10.46
CA LYS A 343 -6.36 -10.33 -11.61
C LYS A 343 -7.79 -9.84 -11.40
N GLY A 344 -8.69 -10.76 -11.04
CA GLY A 344 -10.10 -10.44 -10.76
C GLY A 344 -10.27 -9.42 -9.61
N LEU A 345 -9.56 -9.59 -8.50
CA LEU A 345 -9.64 -8.67 -7.36
C LEU A 345 -9.05 -7.29 -7.67
N ASN A 346 -7.97 -7.22 -8.45
CA ASN A 346 -7.41 -5.94 -8.90
C ASN A 346 -8.37 -5.20 -9.82
N PHE A 347 -9.05 -5.92 -10.71
CA PHE A 347 -10.10 -5.35 -11.55
C PHE A 347 -11.24 -4.76 -10.71
N LEU A 348 -11.75 -5.51 -9.71
CA LEU A 348 -12.78 -5.02 -8.79
C LEU A 348 -12.34 -3.75 -8.05
N ASN A 349 -11.11 -3.74 -7.52
CA ASN A 349 -10.55 -2.56 -6.85
C ASN A 349 -10.42 -1.36 -7.81
N ALA A 350 -10.04 -1.59 -9.07
CA ALA A 350 -9.94 -0.54 -10.08
C ALA A 350 -11.31 0.11 -10.38
N VAL A 351 -12.39 -0.68 -10.39
CA VAL A 351 -13.77 -0.19 -10.57
C VAL A 351 -14.46 0.18 -9.25
N LYS A 352 -13.70 0.23 -8.15
CA LYS A 352 -14.15 0.61 -6.81
C LYS A 352 -15.33 -0.24 -6.28
N ILE A 353 -15.33 -1.53 -6.61
CA ILE A 353 -16.26 -2.54 -6.08
C ILE A 353 -15.52 -3.40 -5.05
N VAL A 354 -16.16 -3.61 -3.89
CA VAL A 354 -15.76 -4.63 -2.93
C VAL A 354 -16.66 -5.85 -3.07
N HIS A 355 -16.05 -7.04 -3.14
CA HIS A 355 -16.70 -8.33 -3.17
C HIS A 355 -17.38 -8.67 -1.83
N ARG A 356 -16.64 -8.51 -0.71
CA ARG A 356 -17.08 -8.77 0.68
C ARG A 356 -17.28 -10.23 1.12
N ASP A 357 -17.08 -11.19 0.22
CA ASP A 357 -17.18 -12.63 0.52
C ASP A 357 -16.09 -13.43 -0.23
N ILE A 358 -14.81 -13.07 -0.02
CA ILE A 358 -13.67 -13.70 -0.70
C ILE A 358 -13.30 -14.97 0.06
N ARG A 359 -13.60 -16.12 -0.54
CA ARG A 359 -13.32 -17.47 -0.02
C ARG A 359 -13.37 -18.47 -1.16
N SER A 360 -12.83 -19.67 -0.96
CA SER A 360 -12.68 -20.67 -2.01
C SER A 360 -14.01 -21.23 -2.53
N GLU A 361 -15.07 -21.21 -1.73
CA GLU A 361 -16.43 -21.58 -2.14
C GLU A 361 -16.99 -20.61 -3.20
N ASN A 362 -16.46 -19.39 -3.27
CA ASN A 362 -16.87 -18.33 -4.20
C ASN A 362 -15.87 -18.12 -5.35
N ILE A 363 -14.92 -19.05 -5.52
CA ILE A 363 -14.07 -19.14 -6.71
C ILE A 363 -14.48 -20.40 -7.47
N VAL A 364 -14.76 -20.30 -8.76
CA VAL A 364 -15.07 -21.45 -9.61
C VAL A 364 -13.99 -21.66 -10.66
N ILE A 365 -13.79 -22.93 -11.04
CA ILE A 365 -12.74 -23.35 -11.97
C ILE A 365 -13.40 -23.83 -13.26
N THR A 366 -13.12 -23.14 -14.37
CA THR A 366 -13.65 -23.49 -15.69
C THR A 366 -12.93 -24.73 -16.26
N ASP A 367 -13.50 -25.34 -17.29
CA ASP A 367 -12.92 -26.42 -18.10
C ASP A 367 -11.45 -26.19 -18.53
N ARG A 368 -11.08 -24.92 -18.74
CA ARG A 368 -9.74 -24.48 -19.12
C ARG A 368 -8.80 -24.21 -17.93
N TYR A 369 -9.17 -24.63 -16.72
CA TYR A 369 -8.41 -24.37 -15.49
C TYR A 369 -8.17 -22.87 -15.22
N ILE A 370 -9.18 -22.04 -15.50
CA ILE A 370 -9.16 -20.61 -15.19
C ILE A 370 -9.98 -20.38 -13.92
N ALA A 371 -9.41 -19.69 -12.94
CA ALA A 371 -10.12 -19.32 -11.74
C ALA A 371 -10.95 -18.05 -11.95
N LYS A 372 -12.23 -18.10 -11.59
CA LYS A 372 -13.18 -17.00 -11.72
C LYS A 372 -13.91 -16.71 -10.42
N ILE A 373 -14.00 -15.43 -10.06
CA ILE A 373 -14.71 -14.95 -8.87
C ILE A 373 -16.21 -14.96 -9.17
N THR A 374 -17.01 -15.49 -8.24
CA THR A 374 -18.48 -15.55 -8.32
C THR A 374 -19.11 -15.10 -7.00
N ASN A 375 -20.45 -15.10 -6.94
CA ASN A 375 -21.26 -14.79 -5.75
C ASN A 375 -21.20 -13.32 -5.28
N PHE A 376 -21.60 -12.40 -6.16
CA PHE A 376 -21.63 -10.95 -5.90
C PHE A 376 -22.84 -10.46 -5.07
N LYS A 377 -23.49 -11.35 -4.30
CA LYS A 377 -24.73 -11.05 -3.57
C LYS A 377 -24.59 -9.90 -2.57
N VAL A 378 -23.44 -9.83 -1.90
CA VAL A 378 -23.16 -8.84 -0.85
C VAL A 378 -22.26 -7.69 -1.31
N SER A 379 -21.81 -7.75 -2.56
CA SER A 379 -20.89 -6.79 -3.17
C SER A 379 -21.53 -5.41 -3.36
N ARG A 380 -20.69 -4.37 -3.35
CA ARG A 380 -21.13 -2.97 -3.45
C ARG A 380 -19.96 -2.05 -3.79
N GLY A 381 -20.28 -0.80 -4.14
CA GLY A 381 -19.28 0.27 -4.23
C GLY A 381 -18.62 0.57 -2.88
N ILE A 382 -17.33 0.90 -2.90
CA ILE A 382 -16.54 1.24 -1.69
C ILE A 382 -17.17 2.37 -0.87
N GLU A 383 -17.80 3.34 -1.53
CA GLU A 383 -18.39 4.52 -0.89
C GLU A 383 -19.83 4.28 -0.38
N ALA A 384 -20.44 3.14 -0.72
CA ALA A 384 -21.79 2.82 -0.29
C ALA A 384 -21.87 2.57 1.22
N ALA A 385 -23.01 2.94 1.83
CA ALA A 385 -23.25 2.74 3.26
C ALA A 385 -22.99 1.28 3.68
N THR A 386 -22.11 1.11 4.66
CA THR A 386 -21.77 -0.20 5.23
C THR A 386 -22.84 -0.59 6.24
N ASN A 387 -24.01 -1.05 5.78
CA ASN A 387 -24.92 -1.78 6.68
C ASN A 387 -24.13 -2.94 7.32
N ASN A 388 -24.31 -3.11 8.63
CA ASN A 388 -23.66 -4.17 9.44
C ASN A 388 -23.76 -5.50 8.67
N LEU A 389 -22.64 -6.00 8.14
CA LEU A 389 -22.57 -7.41 7.76
C LEU A 389 -22.63 -8.17 9.07
N ALA A 390 -23.64 -9.01 9.23
CA ALA A 390 -23.51 -10.11 10.16
C ALA A 390 -22.34 -10.97 9.66
N VAL A 391 -21.31 -11.13 10.49
CA VAL A 391 -20.30 -12.15 10.22
C VAL A 391 -21.00 -13.48 10.45
N ASP A 392 -21.41 -14.12 9.37
CA ASP A 392 -22.02 -15.45 9.41
C ASP A 392 -20.95 -16.50 9.74
N LYS A 393 -21.35 -17.63 10.35
CA LYS A 393 -20.50 -18.78 10.69
C LYS A 393 -19.62 -19.20 9.50
N GLU A 394 -20.15 -19.10 8.29
CA GLU A 394 -19.45 -19.54 7.09
C GLU A 394 -18.31 -18.60 6.64
N CYS A 395 -18.30 -17.32 7.07
CA CYS A 395 -17.31 -16.33 6.62
C CYS A 395 -16.24 -16.00 7.68
N VAL A 396 -16.40 -16.49 8.91
CA VAL A 396 -15.47 -16.22 10.03
C VAL A 396 -14.03 -16.57 9.68
N ARG A 397 -13.81 -17.71 9.00
CA ARG A 397 -12.47 -18.22 8.66
C ARG A 397 -11.66 -17.28 7.77
N HIS A 398 -12.33 -16.48 6.92
CA HIS A 398 -11.70 -15.54 5.98
C HIS A 398 -11.87 -14.08 6.42
N SER A 399 -12.51 -13.82 7.56
CA SER A 399 -12.80 -12.47 8.05
C SER A 399 -11.61 -11.87 8.79
N SER A 400 -11.33 -10.59 8.54
CA SER A 400 -10.22 -9.89 9.18
C SER A 400 -10.46 -9.61 10.67
N PRO A 401 -9.41 -9.51 11.49
CA PRO A 401 -9.55 -9.29 12.94
C PRO A 401 -10.38 -8.06 13.29
N GLU A 402 -10.25 -6.96 12.56
CA GLU A 402 -11.02 -5.74 12.78
C GLU A 402 -12.50 -5.89 12.43
N MET A 403 -12.85 -6.74 11.46
CA MET A 403 -14.25 -7.09 11.18
C MET A 403 -14.83 -7.97 12.28
N LEU A 404 -14.04 -8.94 12.75
CA LEU A 404 -14.45 -9.89 13.78
C LEU A 404 -14.67 -9.22 15.15
N ARG A 405 -13.79 -8.28 15.54
CA ARG A 405 -13.94 -7.49 16.79
C ARG A 405 -15.28 -6.77 16.84
N ARG A 406 -15.70 -6.15 15.73
CA ARG A 406 -17.01 -5.48 15.62
C ARG A 406 -18.17 -6.45 15.86
N GLY A 407 -18.05 -7.68 15.36
CA GLY A 407 -19.06 -8.72 15.55
C GLY A 407 -19.16 -9.19 17.01
N MET A 408 -18.02 -9.27 17.73
CA MET A 408 -17.97 -9.75 19.12
C MET A 408 -18.32 -8.71 20.18
N THR A 409 -17.78 -7.50 20.08
CA THR A 409 -17.88 -6.52 21.19
C THR A 409 -19.14 -5.67 21.11
N GLY A 410 -19.83 -5.67 19.96
CA GLY A 410 -20.94 -4.74 19.68
C GLY A 410 -20.53 -3.26 19.78
N GLU A 411 -19.24 -2.97 19.98
CA GLU A 411 -18.74 -1.62 20.14
C GLU A 411 -19.00 -0.88 18.84
N VAL A 412 -19.81 0.17 18.96
CA VAL A 412 -19.85 1.26 17.99
C VAL A 412 -18.51 2.01 18.12
N MET A 413 -17.41 1.38 17.72
CA MET A 413 -16.19 2.11 17.44
C MET A 413 -16.53 3.16 16.40
N ASP A 414 -16.06 4.39 16.66
CA ASP A 414 -16.22 5.60 15.87
C ASP A 414 -16.57 5.28 14.41
N THR A 415 -17.71 5.79 13.93
CA THR A 415 -18.36 5.61 12.61
C THR A 415 -17.45 5.68 11.36
N LYS A 416 -16.15 5.89 11.55
CA LYS A 416 -15.06 5.99 10.58
C LYS A 416 -14.38 4.67 10.19
N ARG A 417 -14.37 3.59 11.00
CA ARG A 417 -13.72 2.32 10.58
C ARG A 417 -14.66 1.43 9.74
N LYS A 418 -14.82 1.78 8.47
CA LYS A 418 -15.63 1.06 7.48
C LYS A 418 -14.91 -0.19 6.97
N TYR A 419 -15.68 -1.15 6.45
CA TYR A 419 -15.14 -2.23 5.62
C TYR A 419 -14.36 -1.60 4.47
N ASP A 420 -13.10 -1.97 4.31
CA ASP A 420 -12.21 -1.38 3.31
C ASP A 420 -11.48 -2.46 2.51
N THR A 421 -10.65 -2.03 1.55
CA THR A 421 -9.85 -2.93 0.72
C THR A 421 -8.84 -3.75 1.53
N LYS A 422 -8.46 -3.33 2.75
CA LYS A 422 -7.53 -4.08 3.61
C LYS A 422 -8.21 -5.29 4.24
N CYS A 423 -9.52 -5.24 4.46
CA CYS A 423 -10.32 -6.41 4.83
C CYS A 423 -10.28 -7.46 3.70
N GLU A 424 -10.45 -7.04 2.45
CA GLU A 424 -10.39 -7.96 1.30
C GLU A 424 -9.00 -8.56 1.07
N VAL A 425 -7.94 -7.78 1.27
CA VAL A 425 -6.56 -8.27 1.22
C VAL A 425 -6.34 -9.38 2.26
N TYR A 426 -6.91 -9.24 3.46
CA TYR A 426 -6.84 -10.27 4.48
C TYR A 426 -7.56 -11.56 4.04
N SER A 427 -8.81 -11.44 3.58
CA SER A 427 -9.59 -12.58 3.09
C SER A 427 -8.90 -13.29 1.93
N PHE A 428 -8.28 -12.52 1.02
CA PHE A 428 -7.47 -13.07 -0.05
C PHE A 428 -6.20 -13.76 0.47
N GLY A 429 -5.54 -13.21 1.49
CA GLY A 429 -4.41 -13.87 2.16
C GLY A 429 -4.76 -15.25 2.72
N ILE A 430 -5.90 -15.37 3.40
CA ILE A 430 -6.39 -16.68 3.89
C ILE A 430 -6.70 -17.62 2.72
N LEU A 431 -7.32 -17.13 1.65
CA LEU A 431 -7.59 -17.92 0.46
C LEU A 431 -6.29 -18.40 -0.23
N LEU A 432 -5.24 -17.57 -0.26
CA LEU A 432 -3.94 -17.96 -0.79
C LEU A 432 -3.26 -19.03 0.07
N TRP A 433 -3.38 -18.95 1.41
CA TRP A 433 -2.95 -20.02 2.31
C TRP A 433 -3.68 -21.32 1.99
N GLU A 434 -4.99 -21.23 1.77
CA GLU A 434 -5.84 -22.37 1.43
C GLU A 434 -5.41 -23.08 0.14
N ILE A 435 -5.07 -22.30 -0.89
CA ILE A 435 -4.53 -22.79 -2.17
C ILE A 435 -3.19 -23.50 -1.96
N ALA A 436 -2.33 -22.96 -1.10
CA ALA A 436 -1.00 -23.52 -0.84
C ALA A 436 -1.06 -24.82 -0.02
N GLU A 437 -1.93 -24.88 0.99
CA GLU A 437 -2.02 -26.00 1.92
C GLU A 437 -3.08 -27.03 1.54
N CYS A 438 -3.93 -26.73 0.54
CA CYS A 438 -5.05 -27.56 0.09
C CYS A 438 -5.93 -28.04 1.26
N ARG A 439 -6.13 -27.19 2.26
CA ARG A 439 -6.85 -27.52 3.51
C ARG A 439 -7.77 -26.38 3.92
N THR A 440 -8.82 -26.74 4.65
CA THR A 440 -9.73 -25.74 5.23
C THR A 440 -9.04 -24.95 6.34
N PRO A 441 -9.05 -23.60 6.31
CA PRO A 441 -8.39 -22.79 7.33
C PRO A 441 -9.02 -23.06 8.69
N TYR A 442 -8.23 -23.24 9.75
CA TYR A 442 -8.72 -23.49 11.10
C TYR A 442 -9.54 -24.78 11.24
N SER A 443 -9.30 -25.80 10.40
CA SER A 443 -10.10 -27.04 10.36
C SER A 443 -10.17 -27.81 11.68
N GLN A 444 -9.19 -27.61 12.56
CA GLN A 444 -9.13 -28.19 13.90
C GLN A 444 -10.12 -27.56 14.89
N TYR A 445 -10.74 -26.44 14.53
CA TYR A 445 -11.72 -25.72 15.34
C TYR A 445 -13.10 -25.80 14.69
N GLU A 446 -14.07 -26.33 15.42
CA GLU A 446 -15.47 -26.40 14.99
C GLU A 446 -16.28 -25.17 15.41
N ASP A 447 -15.98 -24.61 16.59
CA ASP A 447 -16.64 -23.43 17.11
C ASP A 447 -16.10 -22.16 16.45
N PHE A 448 -16.99 -21.42 15.78
CA PHE A 448 -16.62 -20.17 15.12
C PHE A 448 -16.22 -19.10 16.14
N MET A 449 -16.71 -19.16 17.38
CA MET A 449 -16.28 -18.24 18.43
C MET A 449 -14.82 -18.48 18.84
N GLU A 450 -14.39 -19.74 18.91
CA GLU A 450 -12.99 -20.10 19.16
C GLU A 450 -12.09 -19.60 18.02
N ILE A 451 -12.48 -19.81 16.76
CA ILE A 451 -11.77 -19.28 15.59
C ILE A 451 -11.67 -17.76 15.67
N THR A 452 -12.79 -17.10 16.00
CA THR A 452 -12.85 -15.64 16.11
C THR A 452 -11.87 -15.12 17.15
N GLN A 453 -11.84 -15.72 18.33
CA GLN A 453 -10.93 -15.35 19.40
C GLN A 453 -9.46 -15.58 18.99
N LYS A 454 -9.14 -16.73 18.39
CA LYS A 454 -7.80 -17.03 17.87
C LYS A 454 -7.32 -15.98 16.87
N VAL A 455 -8.16 -15.63 15.89
CA VAL A 455 -7.83 -14.62 14.88
C VAL A 455 -7.60 -13.25 15.51
N ILE A 456 -8.44 -12.86 16.50
CA ILE A 456 -8.32 -11.60 17.24
C ILE A 456 -7.03 -11.53 18.06
N ASP A 457 -6.62 -12.65 18.64
CA ASP A 457 -5.39 -12.81 19.44
C ASP A 457 -4.12 -12.91 18.58
N GLY A 458 -4.28 -12.91 17.25
CA GLY A 458 -3.17 -12.87 16.29
C GLY A 458 -2.69 -14.24 15.82
N TYR A 459 -3.40 -15.32 16.15
CA TYR A 459 -3.08 -16.65 15.63
C TYR A 459 -3.36 -16.75 14.12
N ARG A 460 -2.45 -17.38 13.39
CA ARG A 460 -2.56 -17.73 11.98
C ARG A 460 -2.07 -19.15 11.77
N GLU A 461 -2.65 -19.83 10.79
CA GLU A 461 -2.23 -21.19 10.43
C GLU A 461 -0.79 -21.20 9.89
N PRO A 462 0.06 -22.16 10.31
CA PRO A 462 1.39 -22.31 9.77
C PRO A 462 1.36 -22.94 8.37
N PHE A 463 2.41 -22.69 7.58
CA PHE A 463 2.67 -23.47 6.37
C PHE A 463 3.33 -24.80 6.71
N THR A 464 3.01 -25.83 5.93
CA THR A 464 3.70 -27.12 6.06
C THR A 464 5.10 -27.00 5.45
N PRO A 465 6.17 -27.42 6.16
CA PRO A 465 7.51 -27.41 5.59
C PRO A 465 7.63 -28.30 4.35
N ASN A 466 8.45 -27.88 3.39
CA ASN A 466 8.80 -28.67 2.19
C ASN A 466 7.62 -29.02 1.25
N THR A 467 6.58 -28.18 1.18
CA THR A 467 5.43 -28.37 0.26
C THR A 467 5.74 -28.06 -1.21
N GLY A 468 6.92 -27.49 -1.51
CA GLY A 468 7.28 -27.01 -2.84
C GLY A 468 6.64 -25.66 -3.22
N ILE A 469 5.82 -25.08 -2.33
CA ILE A 469 5.32 -23.71 -2.48
C ILE A 469 6.48 -22.72 -2.27
N PRO A 470 6.74 -21.79 -3.21
CA PRO A 470 7.85 -20.83 -3.09
C PRO A 470 7.79 -20.00 -1.80
N GLU A 471 8.94 -19.73 -1.19
CA GLU A 471 9.03 -18.93 0.05
C GLU A 471 8.44 -17.53 -0.13
N ARG A 472 8.68 -16.89 -1.29
CA ARG A 472 8.08 -15.59 -1.65
C ARG A 472 6.55 -15.60 -1.63
N TYR A 473 5.92 -16.74 -1.97
CA TYR A 473 4.46 -16.88 -1.87
C TYR A 473 4.03 -16.90 -0.40
N GLN A 474 4.73 -17.65 0.45
CA GLN A 474 4.43 -17.75 1.88
C GLN A 474 4.63 -16.40 2.61
N GLU A 475 5.69 -15.67 2.27
CA GLU A 475 5.93 -14.30 2.75
C GLU A 475 4.80 -13.36 2.36
N LEU A 476 4.37 -13.41 1.08
CA LEU A 476 3.25 -12.60 0.60
C LEU A 476 1.97 -12.90 1.38
N VAL A 477 1.64 -14.17 1.58
CA VAL A 477 0.47 -14.59 2.38
C VAL A 477 0.57 -14.11 3.81
N THR A 478 1.73 -14.28 4.45
CA THR A 478 1.96 -13.84 5.84
C THR A 478 1.76 -12.33 5.97
N SER A 479 2.27 -11.55 5.02
CA SER A 479 2.05 -10.08 4.99
C SER A 479 0.59 -9.70 4.74
N ALA A 480 -0.15 -10.47 3.94
CA ALA A 480 -1.56 -10.24 3.63
C ALA A 480 -2.47 -10.43 4.85
N VAL A 481 -2.14 -11.37 5.73
CA VAL A 481 -2.94 -11.69 6.93
C VAL A 481 -2.46 -11.00 8.21
N ASP A 482 -1.64 -9.95 8.08
CA ASP A 482 -1.10 -9.18 9.21
C ASP A 482 -2.24 -8.64 10.10
N GLN A 483 -2.00 -8.64 11.41
CA GLN A 483 -2.96 -8.15 12.40
C GLN A 483 -3.26 -6.66 12.20
N ASN A 484 -2.28 -5.87 11.78
CA ASN A 484 -2.42 -4.47 11.48
C ASN A 484 -2.81 -4.27 9.99
N PRO A 485 -4.01 -3.75 9.68
CA PRO A 485 -4.44 -3.47 8.31
C PRO A 485 -3.47 -2.59 7.51
N GLY A 486 -2.74 -1.68 8.18
CA GLY A 486 -1.78 -0.78 7.55
C GLY A 486 -0.51 -1.47 7.03
N LEU A 487 -0.16 -2.63 7.59
CA LEU A 487 1.01 -3.43 7.17
C LEU A 487 0.71 -4.38 6.02
N ARG A 488 -0.58 -4.68 5.79
CA ARG A 488 -1.00 -5.53 4.68
C ARG A 488 -0.62 -4.89 3.33
N PRO A 489 -0.20 -5.66 2.31
CA PRO A 489 0.05 -5.17 0.97
C PRO A 489 -1.20 -4.55 0.33
N ILE A 490 -1.00 -3.93 -0.84
CA ILE A 490 -2.09 -3.50 -1.71
C ILE A 490 -2.26 -4.53 -2.83
N PHE A 491 -3.45 -4.59 -3.44
CA PHE A 491 -3.77 -5.57 -4.48
C PHE A 491 -2.79 -5.55 -5.66
N SER A 492 -2.30 -4.37 -6.08
CA SER A 492 -1.34 -4.25 -7.19
C SER A 492 0.01 -4.92 -6.87
N LYS A 493 0.47 -4.81 -5.63
CA LYS A 493 1.67 -5.52 -5.16
C LYS A 493 1.46 -7.03 -5.09
N MET A 494 0.28 -7.46 -4.65
CA MET A 494 -0.04 -8.89 -4.62
C MET A 494 -0.09 -9.47 -6.04
N LEU A 495 -0.68 -8.74 -7.00
CA LEU A 495 -0.76 -9.14 -8.39
C LEU A 495 0.62 -9.31 -9.03
N THR A 496 1.48 -8.29 -8.90
CA THR A 496 2.82 -8.34 -9.48
C THR A 496 3.69 -9.43 -8.83
N ALA A 497 3.60 -9.60 -7.50
CA ALA A 497 4.28 -10.68 -6.81
C ALA A 497 3.81 -12.06 -7.28
N LEU A 498 2.50 -12.30 -7.38
CA LEU A 498 1.94 -13.58 -7.84
C LEU A 498 2.24 -13.84 -9.32
N GLN A 499 2.22 -12.81 -10.16
CA GLN A 499 2.65 -12.89 -11.56
C GLN A 499 4.11 -13.32 -11.67
N ASP A 500 5.01 -12.65 -10.95
CA ASP A 500 6.44 -12.95 -10.97
C ASP A 500 6.68 -14.39 -10.46
N ILE A 501 6.01 -14.80 -9.37
CA ILE A 501 6.08 -16.17 -8.81
C ILE A 501 5.58 -17.22 -9.81
N PHE A 502 4.46 -16.97 -10.50
CA PHE A 502 3.88 -17.91 -11.45
C PHE A 502 4.81 -18.12 -12.66
N HIS A 503 5.36 -17.04 -13.22
CA HIS A 503 6.25 -17.12 -14.39
C HIS A 503 7.65 -17.65 -14.05
N SER A 504 8.17 -17.40 -12.83
CA SER A 504 9.48 -17.91 -12.42
C SER A 504 9.47 -19.39 -12.04
N TYR A 505 8.30 -19.96 -11.71
CA TYR A 505 8.18 -21.31 -11.20
C TYR A 505 8.75 -22.39 -12.15
N ASP A 506 8.56 -22.24 -13.46
CA ASP A 506 9.14 -23.17 -14.44
C ASP A 506 10.65 -23.02 -14.58
N ALA A 507 11.18 -21.80 -14.44
CA ALA A 507 12.60 -21.49 -14.60
C ALA A 507 13.46 -22.00 -13.43
N GLU A 508 12.86 -22.23 -12.27
CA GLU A 508 13.53 -22.66 -11.04
C GLU A 508 13.31 -24.16 -10.72
N SER A 509 12.65 -24.92 -11.60
CA SER A 509 12.33 -26.32 -11.34
C SER A 509 13.57 -27.24 -11.25
N PRO A 510 13.67 -28.19 -10.30
CA PRO A 510 14.90 -28.91 -9.96
C PRO A 510 15.33 -30.03 -10.93
N ALA A 511 14.87 -30.03 -12.18
CA ALA A 511 15.03 -31.18 -13.08
C ALA A 511 16.47 -31.37 -13.63
N SER A 512 17.46 -30.53 -13.29
CA SER A 512 18.80 -30.69 -13.87
C SER A 512 19.96 -30.10 -13.04
N ARG A 513 20.10 -30.47 -11.75
CA ARG A 513 21.39 -30.32 -11.06
C ARG A 513 21.78 -31.57 -10.28
N PRO A 514 22.91 -32.24 -10.61
CA PRO A 514 23.44 -33.32 -9.80
C PRO A 514 23.86 -32.76 -8.43
N VAL A 515 23.35 -33.38 -7.37
CA VAL A 515 23.67 -33.04 -5.98
C VAL A 515 25.15 -33.33 -5.70
N SER A 516 25.95 -32.28 -5.48
CA SER A 516 27.27 -32.40 -4.88
C SER A 516 27.18 -32.15 -3.37
N ILE A 517 27.21 -33.24 -2.61
CA ILE A 517 27.23 -33.25 -1.14
C ILE A 517 28.55 -32.64 -0.67
N LYS A 518 28.53 -31.45 -0.07
CA LYS A 518 29.61 -30.98 0.80
C LYS A 518 29.27 -31.29 2.26
N LYS A 519 30.17 -32.05 2.89
CA LYS A 519 30.06 -32.65 4.23
C LYS A 519 29.70 -31.62 5.31
N ARG A 520 28.70 -31.97 6.13
CA ARG A 520 28.39 -31.32 7.41
C ARG A 520 29.42 -31.72 8.48
N VAL A 521 29.89 -30.73 9.25
CA VAL A 521 30.59 -30.92 10.53
C VAL A 521 29.52 -31.11 11.63
N PRO A 522 29.70 -32.03 12.59
CA PRO A 522 28.64 -32.42 13.52
C PRO A 522 28.52 -31.43 14.69
N VAL A 523 27.28 -31.04 15.02
CA VAL A 523 26.95 -30.37 16.29
C VAL A 523 26.24 -31.38 17.19
N ARG A 524 26.75 -31.49 18.42
CA ARG A 524 26.34 -32.43 19.48
C ARG A 524 24.87 -32.24 19.88
N LYS A 525 24.21 -33.39 20.12
CA LYS A 525 22.96 -33.52 20.88
C LYS A 525 23.26 -33.49 22.39
N ASP A 526 22.31 -32.92 23.13
CA ASP A 526 21.95 -33.04 24.56
C ASP A 526 21.63 -31.64 25.09
N THR A 527 20.52 -31.32 25.75
CA THR A 527 19.33 -32.05 26.27
C THR A 527 18.28 -30.99 26.70
N ALA A 528 17.04 -31.45 26.92
CA ALA A 528 15.86 -30.79 27.51
C ALA A 528 14.86 -30.11 26.55
N LEU A 529 13.73 -30.80 26.33
CA LEU A 529 12.48 -30.26 25.79
C LEU A 529 12.04 -29.05 26.65
N PHE A 530 12.08 -27.87 26.06
CA PHE A 530 11.56 -26.65 26.67
C PHE A 530 10.03 -26.65 26.55
N ASN A 531 9.33 -26.68 27.68
CA ASN A 531 7.88 -26.58 27.75
C ASN A 531 7.44 -25.15 27.34
N TRP A 532 6.88 -25.02 26.14
CA TRP A 532 6.42 -23.74 25.57
C TRP A 532 5.18 -23.13 26.25
N GLY A 533 4.56 -23.83 27.21
CA GLY A 533 3.28 -23.44 27.82
C GLY A 533 3.35 -22.50 29.04
N SER A 534 4.53 -22.12 29.54
CA SER A 534 4.63 -21.40 30.83
C SER A 534 5.12 -19.95 30.77
N PHE A 535 5.51 -19.43 29.60
CA PHE A 535 6.02 -18.06 29.48
C PHE A 535 4.92 -17.10 29.03
N ASN A 536 4.40 -16.31 29.98
CA ASN A 536 3.46 -15.23 29.72
C ASN A 536 4.23 -14.10 28.98
N TYR A 537 4.23 -14.10 27.64
CA TYR A 537 5.01 -13.13 26.85
C TYR A 537 4.57 -11.69 27.15
N LEU A 538 5.49 -10.88 27.68
CA LEU A 538 5.28 -9.44 27.77
C LEU A 538 5.21 -8.84 26.36
N THR A 539 4.31 -7.87 26.16
CA THR A 539 4.39 -6.96 25.02
C THR A 539 5.71 -6.20 25.04
N ILE A 540 6.22 -5.77 23.88
CA ILE A 540 7.48 -5.00 23.77
C ILE A 540 7.47 -3.77 24.70
N ASP A 541 6.35 -3.05 24.80
CA ASP A 541 6.25 -1.85 25.64
C ASP A 541 6.38 -2.17 27.13
N LYS A 542 5.70 -3.22 27.61
CA LYS A 542 5.91 -3.74 28.97
C LYS A 542 7.34 -4.22 29.21
N ALA A 543 7.98 -4.87 28.24
CA ALA A 543 9.38 -5.29 28.37
C ALA A 543 10.34 -4.09 28.48
N VAL A 544 10.06 -2.99 27.78
CA VAL A 544 10.80 -1.73 27.91
C VAL A 544 10.54 -1.04 29.24
N GLU A 545 9.30 -1.09 29.73
CA GLU A 545 8.94 -0.56 31.04
C GLU A 545 9.68 -1.30 32.16
N GLU A 546 9.68 -2.63 32.13
CA GLU A 546 10.40 -3.48 33.09
C GLU A 546 11.93 -3.31 32.97
N HIS A 547 12.47 -3.10 31.77
CA HIS A 547 13.87 -2.73 31.57
C HIS A 547 14.23 -1.43 32.30
N LYS A 548 13.34 -0.43 32.27
CA LYS A 548 13.56 0.86 32.95
C LYS A 548 13.39 0.77 34.47
N LYS A 549 12.45 -0.05 34.95
CA LYS A 549 12.20 -0.26 36.38
C LYS A 549 13.25 -1.13 37.05
N GLY A 550 13.88 -2.05 36.31
CA GLY A 550 14.89 -2.97 36.82
C GLY A 550 14.34 -4.05 37.76
N THR A 551 13.03 -4.24 37.78
CA THR A 551 12.29 -5.13 38.70
C THR A 551 12.22 -6.58 38.25
N MET A 552 12.40 -6.84 36.95
CA MET A 552 12.29 -8.18 36.34
C MET A 552 13.64 -8.70 35.84
N ASP A 553 13.80 -10.03 35.85
CA ASP A 553 15.02 -10.71 35.39
C ASP A 553 15.38 -10.31 33.94
N LYS A 554 16.64 -9.88 33.76
CA LYS A 554 17.19 -9.46 32.48
C LYS A 554 17.19 -10.59 31.44
N SER A 555 17.30 -11.86 31.83
CA SER A 555 17.19 -13.00 30.90
C SER A 555 15.77 -13.14 30.35
N ILE A 556 14.75 -12.90 31.18
CA ILE A 556 13.33 -12.90 30.76
C ILE A 556 13.06 -11.75 29.78
N ILE A 557 13.54 -10.55 30.11
CA ILE A 557 13.41 -9.38 29.24
C ILE A 557 14.15 -9.61 27.92
N TYR A 558 15.36 -10.17 27.96
CA TYR A 558 16.14 -10.49 26.77
C TYR A 558 15.40 -11.47 25.85
N LYS A 559 14.81 -12.54 26.38
CA LYS A 559 14.03 -13.51 25.58
C LYS A 559 12.84 -12.87 24.88
N CYS A 560 12.20 -11.90 25.52
CA CYS A 560 11.15 -11.09 24.88
C CYS A 560 11.72 -10.28 23.71
N PHE A 561 12.79 -9.51 23.92
CA PHE A 561 13.41 -8.75 22.84
C PHE A 561 13.97 -9.65 21.72
N ASP A 562 14.49 -10.83 22.05
CA ASP A 562 14.99 -11.80 21.09
C ASP A 562 13.87 -12.30 20.16
N ALA A 563 12.74 -12.72 20.73
CA ALA A 563 11.59 -13.19 19.97
C ALA A 563 11.06 -12.12 19.01
N TYR A 564 10.81 -10.90 19.50
CA TYR A 564 10.28 -9.81 18.66
C TYR A 564 11.30 -9.27 17.66
N ALA A 565 12.60 -9.32 17.96
CA ALA A 565 13.65 -8.96 17.02
C ALA A 565 13.71 -9.94 15.84
N ASN A 566 13.54 -11.25 16.11
CA ASN A 566 13.46 -12.29 15.08
C ASN A 566 12.20 -12.14 14.19
N MET A 567 11.14 -11.51 14.72
CA MET A 567 9.94 -11.10 13.97
C MET A 567 10.11 -9.77 13.21
N GLY A 568 11.32 -9.19 13.19
CA GLY A 568 11.61 -7.99 12.42
C GLY A 568 11.28 -6.66 13.12
N ASN A 569 10.84 -6.67 14.38
CA ASN A 569 10.48 -5.45 15.09
C ASN A 569 11.72 -4.57 15.39
N PRO A 570 11.77 -3.30 14.91
CA PRO A 570 12.97 -2.46 15.06
C PRO A 570 13.30 -2.07 16.51
N LYS A 571 12.27 -1.79 17.33
CA LYS A 571 12.42 -1.50 18.76
C LYS A 571 13.02 -2.70 19.51
N ALA A 572 12.54 -3.90 19.21
CA ALA A 572 13.09 -5.13 19.77
C ALA A 572 14.52 -5.41 19.30
N LYS A 573 14.85 -5.13 18.02
CA LYS A 573 16.23 -5.23 17.50
C LYS A 573 17.19 -4.30 18.24
N TYR A 574 16.79 -3.05 18.49
CA TYR A 574 17.57 -2.11 19.29
C TYR A 574 17.85 -2.64 20.70
N TYR A 575 16.81 -3.10 21.43
CA TYR A 575 16.99 -3.59 22.79
C TYR A 575 17.73 -4.94 22.83
N LYS A 576 17.53 -5.84 21.86
CA LYS A 576 18.33 -7.06 21.70
C LYS A 576 19.81 -6.72 21.54
N ALA A 577 20.14 -5.80 20.62
CA ALA A 577 21.51 -5.31 20.44
C ALA A 577 22.08 -4.70 21.72
N TYR A 578 21.27 -3.92 22.45
CA TYR A 578 21.66 -3.34 23.73
C TYR A 578 22.02 -4.40 24.77
N TYR A 579 21.19 -5.43 24.94
CA TYR A 579 21.45 -6.52 25.89
C TYR A 579 22.68 -7.34 25.52
N ILE A 580 22.87 -7.63 24.22
CA ILE A 580 24.07 -8.31 23.72
C ILE A 580 25.32 -7.45 24.00
N SER A 581 25.26 -6.15 23.72
CA SER A 581 26.38 -5.22 23.94
C SER A 581 26.81 -5.12 25.41
N LYS A 582 25.84 -5.24 26.34
CA LYS A 582 26.06 -5.20 27.79
C LYS A 582 26.42 -6.55 28.39
N GLY A 583 26.39 -7.63 27.60
CA GLY A 583 26.61 -8.99 28.09
C GLY A 583 25.47 -9.52 28.96
N TRP A 584 24.25 -8.99 28.80
CA TRP A 584 23.04 -9.42 29.51
C TRP A 584 22.20 -10.40 28.70
N SER A 585 22.72 -10.86 27.57
CA SER A 585 22.12 -11.88 26.70
C SER A 585 22.60 -13.28 27.08
N ASP A 586 21.78 -14.28 26.84
CA ASP A 586 22.16 -15.70 26.95
C ASP A 586 23.07 -16.18 25.77
N LEU A 587 23.50 -15.26 24.90
CA LEU A 587 24.30 -15.56 23.70
C LEU A 587 25.76 -15.89 24.04
N ILE A 588 26.16 -17.13 23.76
CA ILE A 588 27.55 -17.60 23.87
C ILE A 588 28.26 -17.41 22.53
N CYS A 589 29.12 -16.39 22.44
CA CYS A 589 29.94 -16.12 21.25
C CYS A 589 31.25 -15.42 21.65
N SER A 590 32.23 -15.40 20.73
CA SER A 590 33.46 -14.64 20.94
C SER A 590 33.17 -13.13 20.96
N GLN A 591 34.06 -12.34 21.56
CA GLN A 591 33.89 -10.88 21.65
C GLN A 591 33.79 -10.22 20.27
N GLY A 592 34.52 -10.72 19.27
CA GLY A 592 34.47 -10.21 17.89
C GLY A 592 33.12 -10.48 17.22
N GLU A 593 32.57 -11.68 17.41
CA GLU A 593 31.24 -12.04 16.89
C GLU A 593 30.13 -11.25 17.58
N ARG A 594 30.26 -11.03 18.90
CA ARG A 594 29.34 -10.19 19.66
C ARG A 594 29.25 -8.78 19.07
N TYR A 595 30.38 -8.16 18.74
CA TYR A 595 30.39 -6.85 18.10
C TYR A 595 29.74 -6.87 16.73
N LYS A 596 30.00 -7.88 15.89
CA LYS A 596 29.37 -8.01 14.56
C LYS A 596 27.85 -8.11 14.66
N ILE A 597 27.35 -8.97 15.54
CA ILE A 597 25.91 -9.17 15.75
C ILE A 597 25.26 -7.89 16.28
N THR A 598 25.90 -7.24 17.26
CA THR A 598 25.42 -5.98 17.84
C THR A 598 25.34 -4.87 16.79
N ALA A 599 26.39 -4.71 15.98
CA ALA A 599 26.45 -3.67 14.95
C ALA A 599 25.38 -3.89 13.87
N ASN A 600 25.20 -5.13 13.41
CA ASN A 600 24.15 -5.46 12.43
C ASN A 600 22.74 -5.17 12.96
N LEU A 601 22.45 -5.55 14.21
CA LEU A 601 21.13 -5.29 14.80
C LEU A 601 20.87 -3.79 15.01
N TYR A 602 21.89 -3.01 15.42
CA TYR A 602 21.73 -1.55 15.48
C TYR A 602 21.56 -0.93 14.10
N LYS A 603 22.27 -1.42 13.08
CA LYS A 603 22.11 -0.96 11.69
C LYS A 603 20.70 -1.20 11.18
N GLU A 604 20.19 -2.42 11.33
CA GLU A 604 18.84 -2.78 10.90
C GLU A 604 17.74 -1.98 11.60
N ALA A 605 17.97 -1.60 12.87
CA ALA A 605 17.07 -0.69 13.59
C ALA A 605 17.22 0.77 13.12
N ALA A 606 18.45 1.23 12.86
CA ALA A 606 18.78 2.57 12.41
C ALA A 606 18.29 2.87 10.97
N ASP A 607 18.22 1.85 10.10
CA ASP A 607 17.82 1.95 8.70
C ASP A 607 16.30 2.06 8.49
N ARG A 608 15.51 1.91 9.56
CA ARG A 608 14.04 2.01 9.52
C ARG A 608 13.53 3.46 9.50
N GLY A 609 14.40 4.42 9.17
CA GLY A 609 14.09 5.85 9.09
C GLY A 609 14.30 6.57 10.41
N ASP A 610 13.62 7.70 10.57
CA ASP A 610 13.76 8.66 11.68
C ASP A 610 13.21 8.17 13.03
N GLU A 611 12.63 6.96 13.07
CA GLU A 611 11.91 6.41 14.23
C GLU A 611 12.82 5.98 15.39
N TYR A 612 14.13 5.80 15.17
CA TYR A 612 15.06 5.23 16.18
C TYR A 612 16.42 5.96 16.24
N PRO A 613 16.45 7.22 16.70
CA PRO A 613 17.70 7.98 16.77
C PRO A 613 18.74 7.40 17.75
N ASP A 614 18.31 6.70 18.80
CA ASP A 614 19.20 5.95 19.70
C ASP A 614 19.96 4.83 18.96
N ALA A 615 19.30 4.15 18.01
CA ALA A 615 19.95 3.10 17.21
C ALA A 615 20.95 3.70 16.22
N GLN A 616 20.58 4.82 15.59
CA GLN A 616 21.44 5.59 14.69
C GLN A 616 22.71 6.06 15.41
N LEU A 617 22.58 6.65 16.61
CA LEU A 617 23.72 7.04 17.44
C LEU A 617 24.62 5.83 17.77
N ARG A 618 24.04 4.72 18.23
CA ARG A 618 24.82 3.55 18.65
C ARG A 618 25.53 2.88 17.49
N TYR A 619 24.89 2.75 16.33
CA TYR A 619 25.54 2.24 15.14
C TYR A 619 26.69 3.16 14.69
N ALA A 620 26.47 4.47 14.68
CA ALA A 620 27.51 5.43 14.34
C ALA A 620 28.75 5.29 15.23
N LEU A 621 28.57 5.17 16.55
CA LEU A 621 29.68 4.97 17.47
C LEU A 621 30.45 3.66 17.21
N MET A 622 29.76 2.60 16.77
CA MET A 622 30.42 1.35 16.39
C MET A 622 31.23 1.49 15.09
N ALA A 623 30.71 2.24 14.10
CA ALA A 623 31.42 2.58 12.88
C ALA A 623 32.65 3.47 13.13
N MET A 624 32.56 4.47 14.02
CA MET A 624 33.71 5.30 14.42
C MET A 624 34.84 4.47 15.05
N GLN A 625 34.47 3.47 15.85
CA GLN A 625 35.41 2.64 16.61
C GLN A 625 35.87 1.39 15.84
N GLY A 626 35.29 1.08 14.68
CA GLY A 626 35.54 -0.17 13.95
C GLY A 626 35.13 -1.42 14.73
N LYS A 627 34.12 -1.33 15.60
CA LYS A 627 33.66 -2.45 16.44
C LYS A 627 32.59 -3.23 15.72
N GLY A 628 32.94 -4.39 15.18
CA GLY A 628 31.97 -5.28 14.51
C GLY A 628 31.55 -4.85 13.11
N VAL A 629 32.00 -3.67 12.68
CA VAL A 629 31.89 -3.11 11.33
C VAL A 629 33.23 -2.46 10.99
N GLU A 630 33.49 -2.28 9.70
CA GLU A 630 34.68 -1.54 9.24
C GLU A 630 34.67 -0.11 9.78
N LYS A 631 35.86 0.41 10.10
CA LYS A 631 35.99 1.76 10.62
C LYS A 631 35.74 2.74 9.48
N ASP A 632 34.63 3.46 9.55
CA ASP A 632 34.21 4.40 8.53
C ASP A 632 33.65 5.66 9.19
N MET A 633 34.41 6.76 9.09
CA MET A 633 34.05 8.04 9.70
C MET A 633 32.95 8.76 8.92
N ASP A 634 32.84 8.54 7.61
CA ASP A 634 31.83 9.19 6.77
C ASP A 634 30.46 8.56 7.04
N VAL A 635 30.41 7.22 7.09
CA VAL A 635 29.20 6.48 7.50
C VAL A 635 28.83 6.83 8.93
N ALA A 636 29.78 6.91 9.85
CA ALA A 636 29.49 7.29 11.23
C ALA A 636 28.83 8.67 11.32
N ILE A 637 29.34 9.65 10.58
CA ILE A 637 28.79 11.01 10.59
C ILE A 637 27.42 11.08 9.91
N GLU A 638 27.19 10.30 8.86
CA GLU A 638 25.87 10.20 8.24
C GLU A 638 24.81 9.75 9.27
N TYR A 639 25.08 8.71 10.05
CA TYR A 639 24.14 8.23 11.07
C TYR A 639 24.03 9.17 12.28
N LEU A 640 25.11 9.84 12.67
CA LEU A 640 25.07 10.88 13.71
C LEU A 640 24.21 12.07 13.29
N LEU A 641 24.31 12.51 12.02
CA LEU A 641 23.48 13.57 11.47
C LEU A 641 22.01 13.17 11.39
N LYS A 642 21.70 11.93 10.99
CA LYS A 642 20.33 11.38 11.06
C LYS A 642 19.77 11.46 12.48
N ALA A 643 20.55 11.05 13.50
CA ALA A 643 20.12 11.10 14.89
C ALA A 643 19.96 12.55 15.39
N ALA A 644 20.89 13.44 15.03
CA ALA A 644 20.85 14.86 15.39
C ALA A 644 19.65 15.58 14.76
N ASN A 645 19.32 15.29 13.50
CA ASN A 645 18.15 15.85 12.82
C ASN A 645 16.82 15.34 13.42
N ASN A 646 16.86 14.23 14.17
CA ASN A 646 15.76 13.70 14.96
C ASN A 646 15.84 14.09 16.44
N ASP A 647 16.41 15.26 16.72
CA ASP A 647 16.42 15.88 18.05
C ASP A 647 17.22 15.13 19.14
N HIS A 648 18.10 14.20 18.75
CA HIS A 648 18.90 13.44 19.71
C HIS A 648 20.08 14.24 20.25
N LEU A 649 19.98 14.66 21.52
CA LEU A 649 20.93 15.59 22.18
C LEU A 649 22.39 15.13 22.12
N VAL A 650 22.66 13.88 22.46
CA VAL A 650 24.02 13.33 22.44
C VAL A 650 24.59 13.26 21.01
N ALA A 651 23.74 13.06 20.01
CA ALA A 651 24.17 13.03 18.62
C ALA A 651 24.52 14.45 18.15
N MET A 652 23.69 15.46 18.49
CA MET A 652 24.01 16.87 18.22
C MET A 652 25.36 17.28 18.82
N PHE A 653 25.63 16.90 20.08
CA PHE A 653 26.92 17.17 20.71
C PHE A 653 28.09 16.47 19.99
N ASN A 654 27.92 15.20 19.60
CA ASN A 654 28.95 14.45 18.88
C ASN A 654 29.19 14.98 17.46
N VAL A 655 28.15 15.44 16.77
CA VAL A 655 28.26 16.12 15.46
C VAL A 655 28.99 17.44 15.61
N ALA A 656 28.66 18.23 16.65
CA ALA A 656 29.31 19.51 16.91
C ALA A 656 30.82 19.34 17.16
N THR A 657 31.21 18.37 18.01
CA THR A 657 32.62 18.07 18.28
C THR A 657 33.37 17.57 17.05
N TYR A 658 32.72 16.77 16.19
CA TYR A 658 33.28 16.38 14.91
C TYR A 658 33.54 17.59 14.00
N TYR A 659 32.58 18.51 13.86
CA TYR A 659 32.77 19.69 13.02
C TYR A 659 33.85 20.63 13.55
N PHE A 660 33.95 20.82 14.87
CA PHE A 660 35.06 21.57 15.47
C PHE A 660 36.42 20.91 15.17
N ALA A 661 36.52 19.59 15.29
CA ALA A 661 37.75 18.86 14.99
C ALA A 661 38.18 18.96 13.50
N ASN A 662 37.24 19.22 12.60
CA ASN A 662 37.48 19.39 11.17
C ASN A 662 37.51 20.88 10.73
N ASN A 663 37.73 21.81 11.66
CA ASN A 663 37.79 23.26 11.43
C ASN A 663 36.50 23.89 10.83
N ASN A 664 35.36 23.20 10.89
CA ASN A 664 34.06 23.74 10.49
C ASN A 664 33.37 24.38 11.70
N ASN A 665 33.86 25.57 12.07
CA ASN A 665 33.42 26.27 13.28
C ASN A 665 31.96 26.72 13.23
N GLU A 666 31.40 26.97 12.04
CA GLU A 666 30.00 27.37 11.89
C GLU A 666 29.04 26.22 12.21
N MET A 667 29.22 25.07 11.57
CA MET A 667 28.40 23.88 11.84
C MET A 667 28.64 23.32 13.25
N GLY A 668 29.87 23.42 13.75
CA GLY A 668 30.21 23.08 15.12
C GLY A 668 29.41 23.91 16.13
N LYS A 669 29.38 25.25 15.97
CA LYS A 669 28.58 26.15 16.81
C LYS A 669 27.09 25.88 16.68
N TYR A 670 26.59 25.68 15.46
CA TYR A 670 25.18 25.40 15.20
C TYR A 670 24.66 24.20 16.01
N TYR A 671 25.28 23.03 15.86
CA TYR A 671 24.85 21.83 16.57
C TYR A 671 25.11 21.91 18.09
N MET A 672 26.15 22.63 18.52
CA MET A 672 26.45 22.83 19.94
C MET A 672 25.39 23.71 20.62
N ILE A 673 25.00 24.83 19.99
CA ILE A 673 23.94 25.71 20.49
C ILE A 673 22.58 25.00 20.45
N MET A 674 22.31 24.20 19.42
CA MET A 674 21.10 23.37 19.37
C MET A 674 21.03 22.38 20.54
N ALA A 675 22.12 21.69 20.88
CA ALA A 675 22.15 20.80 22.05
C ALA A 675 22.00 21.59 23.37
N ALA A 676 22.65 22.75 23.49
CA ALA A 676 22.62 23.58 24.69
C ALA A 676 21.23 24.22 24.93
N SER A 677 20.59 24.74 23.88
CA SER A 677 19.22 25.30 23.94
C SER A 677 18.18 24.25 24.39
N LYS A 678 18.45 22.97 24.12
CA LYS A 678 17.66 21.83 24.59
C LYS A 678 18.07 21.32 25.97
N LYS A 679 18.83 22.11 26.72
CA LYS A 679 19.26 21.85 28.10
C LYS A 679 20.21 20.64 28.25
N TYR A 680 20.99 20.30 27.23
CA TYR A 680 22.04 19.29 27.37
C TYR A 680 23.24 19.88 28.13
N GLU A 681 23.51 19.37 29.33
CA GLU A 681 24.45 19.98 30.30
C GLU A 681 25.88 20.07 29.76
N GLU A 682 26.35 19.04 29.08
CA GLU A 682 27.68 19.00 28.50
C GLU A 682 27.86 20.04 27.39
N ALA A 683 26.82 20.28 26.59
CA ALA A 683 26.83 21.35 25.58
C ALA A 683 26.80 22.75 26.22
N ILE A 684 26.00 22.94 27.27
CA ILE A 684 25.95 24.21 28.01
C ILE A 684 27.32 24.54 28.62
N ASN A 685 27.94 23.56 29.26
CA ASN A 685 29.27 23.71 29.86
C ASN A 685 30.31 24.01 28.78
N TYR A 686 30.23 23.33 27.63
CA TYR A 686 31.11 23.60 26.49
C TYR A 686 30.95 25.05 25.98
N CYS A 687 29.72 25.55 25.83
CA CYS A 687 29.47 26.92 25.38
C CYS A 687 30.01 27.96 26.37
N LYS A 688 29.85 27.73 27.68
CA LYS A 688 30.38 28.60 28.74
C LYS A 688 31.91 28.67 28.75
N VAL A 689 32.58 27.52 28.62
CA VAL A 689 34.05 27.45 28.61
C VAL A 689 34.64 28.12 27.37
N ASN A 690 33.96 28.04 26.23
CA ASN A 690 34.46 28.51 24.94
C ASN A 690 33.86 29.86 24.49
N ASN A 691 33.17 30.59 25.38
CA ASN A 691 32.51 31.88 25.07
C ASN A 691 31.63 31.85 23.81
N ILE A 692 30.89 30.76 23.59
CA ILE A 692 29.93 30.64 22.49
C ILE A 692 28.62 31.28 22.96
N ASN A 693 28.18 32.35 22.28
CA ASN A 693 26.93 33.03 22.60
C ASN A 693 25.74 32.10 22.29
N MET A 694 24.93 31.80 23.31
CA MET A 694 23.82 30.84 23.25
C MET A 694 22.49 31.51 22.93
#